data_AF-A0A3B9IE50-F1
#
_entry.id   AF-A0A3B9IE50-F1
#
_cell.length_a   1.000
_cell.length_b   1.000
_cell.length_c   1.000
_cell.angle_alpha   90.00
_cell.angle_beta   90.00
_cell.angle_gamma   90.00
#
_symmetry.space_group_name_H-M   'P 1'
#
loop_
_entity.id
_entity.type
_entity.pdbx_description
1 polymer ?
#
loop_
_entity_poly.entity_id
_entity_poly.type
_entity_poly.pdbx_seq_one_letter_code
_entity_poly.pdbx_strand_id
1 'polypeptide(L)'
;MAGMKERDGNSGGPHKLPLLLIIAAGAVLTALRIYIGCRIPMILKGDYAADDVLMMRYADSLLKGEWLGAFRGATLTKVAGYSVYAAILSKLNIPHTVGSTVLFCFCLFLFCTAFYKLYPNIRVIFAMYIFILFTPIMLNTDSIQKTYRVGFLVMMTFLLIASVTGLFGTILRKQHLLRTLFWSLMSAVSLVWFWFTKEDGIWLMPFVVCGLLISLLVLFFGDQEGGTESRVNSGGTDGSGSAELSGGTDGSGSADFSGGTGAAGTAGRARKAVCVAAIMFPLVCLGISSYAVRAVNRHYYGEFAVTDRNDTYYSKVISDLYHIDDGEQPLIIWLRRSGLEKAFEVSPTLAEAKFYIDYMYLGSWAVGEDGEMHGDNIYWALREAFEFNGLYKKGGAAVNEHYKKIHEELTAAFENGTLPKDTESIYISSGGRGMTRKEIAEYFPGGMRRILSRMLHYSNNVTEAAPSTGPEENIQMMADIVKSPYVFSDGSNAGEFALPIALAEKVTAVYAAVGVPLTGAAFAGFLLFGLGMLIGLFRKNFDRVPIMLVSVGAGSCALVYTFGILWFCAWNSLDLAYEYLGPVILIMNVLQILGISFLVCEIRNLMRFAVKKVKEGDVHDEKKSKLFNGGSDDPDTES
;
A
#
# COMPACT_ATOMS: atom_id res chain seq x y z
N MET A 1 25.79 -7.31 -14.10
CA MET A 1 25.47 -8.44 -15.02
C MET A 1 25.90 -8.02 -16.42
N ALA A 2 27.02 -8.54 -16.96
CA ALA A 2 27.49 -8.15 -18.30
C ALA A 2 27.05 -9.20 -19.32
N GLY A 3 26.03 -8.87 -20.11
CA GLY A 3 25.53 -9.74 -21.18
C GLY A 3 24.01 -9.75 -21.29
N MET A 4 23.42 -8.61 -21.66
CA MET A 4 22.13 -8.55 -22.37
C MET A 4 21.91 -7.13 -22.88
N LYS A 5 22.61 -6.78 -23.96
CA LYS A 5 22.10 -5.84 -24.96
C LYS A 5 21.60 -6.71 -26.11
N GLU A 6 20.32 -7.09 -26.08
CA GLU A 6 19.66 -7.53 -27.30
C GLU A 6 19.58 -6.30 -28.22
N ARG A 7 20.22 -6.40 -29.38
CA ARG A 7 20.11 -5.41 -30.45
C ARG A 7 18.72 -5.54 -31.06
N ASP A 8 17.93 -4.48 -30.95
CA ASP A 8 16.77 -4.29 -31.81
C ASP A 8 17.24 -4.09 -33.25
N GLY A 9 16.83 -5.00 -34.13
CA GLY A 9 17.21 -4.99 -35.54
C GLY A 9 16.56 -6.13 -36.32
N ASN A 10 15.28 -5.93 -36.67
CA ASN A 10 14.59 -6.49 -37.84
C ASN A 10 14.84 -7.97 -38.22
N SER A 11 13.96 -8.88 -37.77
CA SER A 11 13.58 -10.09 -38.53
C SER A 11 12.30 -10.72 -37.95
N GLY A 12 11.34 -11.07 -38.81
CA GLY A 12 10.15 -11.84 -38.43
C GLY A 12 10.55 -13.28 -38.10
N GLY A 13 10.42 -13.68 -36.84
CA GLY A 13 10.83 -15.01 -36.36
C GLY A 13 10.34 -15.33 -34.93
N PRO A 14 10.49 -16.60 -34.49
CA PRO A 14 9.69 -17.31 -33.47
C PRO A 14 9.73 -16.79 -32.03
N HIS A 15 10.49 -15.73 -31.73
CA HIS A 15 10.53 -15.10 -30.40
C HIS A 15 9.27 -14.27 -30.07
N LYS A 16 8.49 -13.86 -31.08
CA LYS A 16 7.22 -13.12 -30.85
C LYS A 16 6.08 -14.03 -30.38
N LEU A 17 6.07 -15.29 -30.80
CA LEU A 17 5.03 -16.26 -30.46
C LEU A 17 4.88 -16.53 -28.96
N PRO A 18 5.97 -16.80 -28.18
CA PRO A 18 5.85 -17.00 -26.74
C PRO A 18 5.40 -15.75 -25.98
N LEU A 19 5.75 -14.54 -26.45
CA LEU A 19 5.28 -13.29 -25.84
C LEU A 19 3.78 -13.06 -26.12
N LEU A 20 3.34 -13.31 -27.36
CA LEU A 20 1.91 -13.27 -27.73
C LEU A 20 1.08 -14.24 -26.90
N LEU A 21 1.57 -15.47 -26.68
CA LEU A 21 0.89 -16.45 -25.84
C LEU A 21 0.79 -15.99 -24.38
N ILE A 22 1.84 -15.39 -23.82
CA ILE A 22 1.82 -14.81 -22.47
C ILE A 22 0.78 -13.70 -22.37
N ILE A 23 0.74 -12.79 -23.34
CA ILE A 23 -0.23 -11.68 -23.35
C ILE A 23 -1.65 -12.21 -23.48
N ALA A 24 -1.90 -13.16 -24.40
CA ALA A 24 -3.20 -13.77 -24.60
C ALA A 24 -3.69 -14.50 -23.34
N ALA A 25 -2.83 -15.28 -22.70
CA ALA A 25 -3.15 -15.95 -21.43
C ALA A 25 -3.47 -14.94 -20.32
N GLY A 26 -2.69 -13.85 -20.21
CA GLY A 26 -2.98 -12.76 -19.28
C GLY A 26 -4.35 -12.14 -19.52
N ALA A 27 -4.70 -11.84 -20.78
CA ALA A 27 -6.00 -11.27 -21.15
C ALA A 27 -7.17 -12.20 -20.80
N VAL A 28 -7.05 -13.50 -21.11
CA VAL A 28 -8.09 -14.50 -20.77
C VAL A 28 -8.30 -14.60 -19.26
N LEU A 29 -7.21 -14.66 -18.48
CA LEU A 29 -7.29 -14.72 -17.02
C LEU A 29 -7.87 -13.43 -16.42
N THR A 30 -7.57 -12.28 -17.02
CA THR A 30 -8.16 -11.00 -16.63
C THR A 30 -9.67 -10.99 -16.88
N ALA A 31 -10.09 -11.47 -18.05
CA ALA A 31 -11.51 -11.59 -18.39
C ALA A 31 -12.24 -12.54 -17.42
N LEU A 32 -11.60 -13.66 -17.04
CA LEU A 32 -12.12 -14.56 -16.01
C LEU A 32 -12.26 -13.85 -14.65
N ARG A 33 -11.25 -13.07 -14.24
CA ARG A 33 -11.31 -12.31 -12.98
C ARG A 33 -12.42 -11.27 -12.97
N ILE A 34 -12.62 -10.59 -14.10
CA ILE A 34 -13.72 -9.63 -14.31
C ILE A 34 -15.07 -10.37 -14.26
N TYR A 35 -15.20 -11.51 -14.93
CA TYR A 35 -16.41 -12.34 -14.87
C TYR A 35 -16.78 -12.73 -13.44
N ILE A 36 -15.81 -13.18 -12.64
CA ILE A 36 -16.03 -13.47 -11.20
C ILE A 36 -16.49 -12.19 -10.48
N GLY A 37 -15.86 -11.05 -10.73
CA GLY A 37 -16.25 -9.76 -10.16
C GLY A 37 -17.68 -9.31 -10.54
N CYS A 38 -18.13 -9.63 -11.75
CA CYS A 38 -19.50 -9.32 -12.19
C CYS A 38 -20.57 -10.20 -11.52
N ARG A 39 -20.18 -11.38 -11.00
CA ARG A 39 -21.12 -12.39 -10.52
C ARG A 39 -21.02 -12.66 -9.01
N ILE A 40 -19.95 -12.22 -8.36
CA ILE A 40 -19.83 -12.33 -6.91
C ILE A 40 -20.84 -11.38 -6.24
N PRO A 41 -21.68 -11.85 -5.31
CA PRO A 41 -22.69 -11.01 -4.69
C PRO A 41 -22.08 -10.10 -3.63
N MET A 42 -22.70 -8.97 -3.41
CA MET A 42 -22.50 -8.16 -2.22
C MET A 42 -23.34 -8.69 -1.05
N ILE A 43 -22.85 -8.45 0.15
CA ILE A 43 -23.54 -8.73 1.42
C ILE A 43 -23.75 -7.39 2.09
N LEU A 44 -25.00 -6.92 2.09
CA LEU A 44 -25.34 -5.58 2.58
C LEU A 44 -25.65 -5.67 4.08
N LYS A 45 -24.78 -5.09 4.90
CA LYS A 45 -24.91 -5.07 6.37
C LYS A 45 -25.63 -3.78 6.81
N GLY A 46 -26.94 -3.74 6.63
CA GLY A 46 -27.81 -2.60 6.96
C GLY A 46 -27.97 -2.31 8.46
N ASP A 47 -27.48 -3.19 9.32
CA ASP A 47 -27.43 -3.07 10.77
C ASP A 47 -26.10 -2.46 11.30
N TYR A 48 -25.09 -2.29 10.43
CA TYR A 48 -23.79 -1.75 10.80
C TYR A 48 -23.78 -0.22 10.67
N ALA A 49 -24.50 0.44 11.57
CA ALA A 49 -24.77 1.89 11.52
C ALA A 49 -23.51 2.76 11.45
N ALA A 50 -22.45 2.40 12.18
CA ALA A 50 -21.19 3.15 12.22
C ALA A 50 -20.19 2.77 11.13
N ASP A 51 -20.42 1.68 10.38
CA ASP A 51 -19.52 1.18 9.33
C ASP A 51 -20.16 1.30 7.95
N ASP A 52 -20.82 0.25 7.48
CA ASP A 52 -21.33 0.08 6.12
C ASP A 52 -22.39 1.12 5.79
N VAL A 53 -23.37 1.26 6.68
CA VAL A 53 -24.48 2.22 6.51
C VAL A 53 -23.96 3.64 6.50
N LEU A 54 -23.01 3.99 7.38
CA LEU A 54 -22.41 5.32 7.42
C LEU A 54 -21.73 5.68 6.10
N MET A 55 -20.94 4.76 5.56
CA MET A 55 -20.26 4.96 4.27
C MET A 55 -21.24 5.17 3.13
N MET A 56 -22.35 4.43 3.11
CA MET A 56 -23.38 4.55 2.08
C MET A 56 -24.25 5.80 2.27
N ARG A 57 -24.52 6.24 3.51
CA ARG A 57 -25.17 7.53 3.79
C ARG A 57 -24.34 8.72 3.35
N TYR A 58 -23.03 8.67 3.52
CA TYR A 58 -22.13 9.68 2.95
C TYR A 58 -22.19 9.67 1.42
N ALA A 59 -22.19 8.50 0.78
CA ALA A 59 -22.32 8.41 -0.67
C ALA A 59 -23.65 8.98 -1.18
N ASP A 60 -24.76 8.67 -0.50
CA ASP A 60 -26.09 9.22 -0.78
C ASP A 60 -26.13 10.76 -0.64
N SER A 61 -25.56 11.27 0.46
CA SER A 61 -25.45 12.73 0.69
C SER A 61 -24.63 13.43 -0.39
N LEU A 62 -23.53 12.81 -0.83
CA LEU A 62 -22.70 13.31 -1.92
C LEU A 62 -23.46 13.35 -3.26
N LEU A 63 -24.29 12.34 -3.53
CA LEU A 63 -25.14 12.30 -4.73
C LEU A 63 -26.22 13.41 -4.71
N LYS A 64 -26.69 13.80 -3.52
CA LYS A 64 -27.64 14.90 -3.29
C LYS A 64 -26.99 16.29 -3.23
N GLY A 65 -25.66 16.37 -3.16
CA GLY A 65 -24.93 17.64 -3.04
C GLY A 65 -24.83 18.17 -1.60
N GLU A 66 -25.10 17.34 -0.60
CA GLU A 66 -25.18 17.69 0.83
C GLU A 66 -23.87 17.35 1.58
N TRP A 67 -22.75 17.24 0.88
CA TRP A 67 -21.46 16.77 1.42
C TRP A 67 -21.60 15.45 2.18
N LEU A 68 -21.35 15.41 3.50
CA LEU A 68 -21.51 14.20 4.34
C LEU A 68 -22.86 14.16 5.08
N GLY A 69 -23.82 14.97 4.65
CA GLY A 69 -25.15 15.08 5.24
C GLY A 69 -25.19 16.03 6.44
N ALA A 70 -26.26 15.92 7.23
CA ALA A 70 -26.46 16.73 8.43
C ALA A 70 -25.35 16.50 9.48
N PHE A 71 -24.96 17.56 10.19
CA PHE A 71 -23.96 17.49 11.25
C PHE A 71 -24.51 16.77 12.49
N ARG A 72 -23.94 15.62 12.81
CA ARG A 72 -24.35 14.67 13.86
C ARG A 72 -23.12 14.02 14.50
N GLY A 73 -23.33 13.23 15.55
CA GLY A 73 -22.29 12.45 16.21
C GLY A 73 -21.51 11.56 15.25
N ALA A 74 -22.15 11.02 14.21
CA ALA A 74 -21.47 10.22 13.19
C ALA A 74 -20.65 11.04 12.18
N THR A 75 -20.93 12.33 11.99
CA THR A 75 -20.26 13.17 10.99
C THR A 75 -18.79 13.39 11.38
N LEU A 76 -17.89 13.43 10.39
CA LEU A 76 -16.42 13.57 10.56
C LEU A 76 -15.73 12.46 11.38
N THR A 77 -16.43 11.39 11.74
CA THR A 77 -15.81 10.22 12.40
C THR A 77 -14.96 9.38 11.45
N LYS A 78 -15.27 9.44 10.15
CA LYS A 78 -14.58 8.72 9.09
C LYS A 78 -14.31 9.58 7.88
N VAL A 79 -13.18 9.33 7.22
CA VAL A 79 -12.82 9.99 5.96
C VAL A 79 -13.74 9.58 4.81
N ALA A 80 -14.00 10.52 3.90
CA ALA A 80 -15.01 10.39 2.84
C ALA A 80 -14.56 9.63 1.59
N GLY A 81 -13.29 9.25 1.45
CA GLY A 81 -12.72 8.75 0.19
C GLY A 81 -13.52 7.59 -0.37
N TYR A 82 -13.75 6.53 0.40
CA TYR A 82 -14.53 5.38 -0.10
C TYR A 82 -15.96 5.77 -0.52
N SER A 83 -16.64 6.65 0.23
CA SER A 83 -17.97 7.15 -0.12
C SER A 83 -17.98 7.97 -1.41
N VAL A 84 -16.94 8.78 -1.64
CA VAL A 84 -16.76 9.50 -2.92
C VAL A 84 -16.59 8.51 -4.07
N TYR A 85 -15.81 7.44 -3.88
CA TYR A 85 -15.67 6.38 -4.88
C TYR A 85 -17.01 5.68 -5.18
N ALA A 86 -17.76 5.29 -4.14
CA ALA A 86 -19.07 4.67 -4.30
C ALA A 86 -20.07 5.60 -5.02
N ALA A 87 -20.09 6.90 -4.67
CA ALA A 87 -20.93 7.89 -5.34
C ALA A 87 -20.55 8.08 -6.81
N ILE A 88 -19.26 8.08 -7.16
CA ILE A 88 -18.79 8.14 -8.55
C ILE A 88 -19.31 6.94 -9.34
N LEU A 89 -19.15 5.72 -8.82
CA LEU A 89 -19.66 4.51 -9.49
C LEU A 89 -21.17 4.56 -9.67
N SER A 90 -21.91 4.94 -8.63
CA SER A 90 -23.36 5.07 -8.69
C SER A 90 -23.79 6.08 -9.76
N LYS A 91 -23.16 7.26 -9.79
CA LYS A 91 -23.43 8.31 -10.78
C LYS A 91 -23.13 7.87 -12.22
N LEU A 92 -22.09 7.05 -12.40
CA LEU A 92 -21.72 6.48 -13.69
C LEU A 92 -22.54 5.21 -14.06
N ASN A 93 -23.43 4.75 -13.19
CA ASN A 93 -24.17 3.49 -13.34
C ASN A 93 -23.25 2.26 -13.53
N ILE A 94 -22.10 2.27 -12.86
CA ILE A 94 -21.17 1.14 -12.84
C ILE A 94 -21.44 0.33 -11.56
N PRO A 95 -21.78 -0.97 -11.66
CA PRO A 95 -21.91 -1.83 -10.48
C PRO A 95 -20.63 -1.83 -9.63
N HIS A 96 -20.77 -1.71 -8.31
CA HIS A 96 -19.65 -1.54 -7.39
C HIS A 96 -18.60 -2.65 -7.50
N THR A 97 -19.03 -3.91 -7.58
CA THR A 97 -18.15 -5.09 -7.73
C THR A 97 -17.40 -5.09 -9.06
N VAL A 98 -18.03 -4.62 -10.15
CA VAL A 98 -17.41 -4.48 -11.47
C VAL A 98 -16.37 -3.36 -11.47
N GLY A 99 -16.76 -2.17 -11.00
CA GLY A 99 -15.85 -1.02 -10.89
C GLY A 99 -14.62 -1.35 -10.05
N SER A 100 -14.83 -2.02 -8.92
CA SER A 100 -13.77 -2.46 -7.99
C SER A 100 -12.85 -3.50 -8.61
N THR A 101 -13.40 -4.46 -9.36
CA THR A 101 -12.59 -5.48 -10.04
C THR A 101 -11.76 -4.88 -11.18
N VAL A 102 -12.35 -3.99 -11.98
CA VAL A 102 -11.63 -3.29 -13.06
C VAL A 102 -10.54 -2.39 -12.51
N LEU A 103 -10.82 -1.64 -11.45
CA LEU A 103 -9.84 -0.81 -10.75
C LEU A 103 -8.68 -1.65 -10.21
N PHE A 104 -8.97 -2.79 -9.57
CA PHE A 104 -7.93 -3.71 -9.11
C PHE A 104 -7.05 -4.24 -10.26
N CYS A 105 -7.65 -4.67 -11.37
CA CYS A 105 -6.91 -5.10 -12.56
C CYS A 105 -6.03 -3.98 -13.14
N PHE A 106 -6.51 -2.74 -13.13
CA PHE A 106 -5.74 -1.57 -13.54
C PHE A 106 -4.56 -1.30 -12.60
N CYS A 107 -4.77 -1.33 -11.28
CA CYS A 107 -3.71 -1.19 -10.29
C CYS A 107 -2.63 -2.27 -10.49
N LEU A 108 -3.04 -3.51 -10.73
CA LEU A 108 -2.12 -4.62 -11.00
C LEU A 108 -1.33 -4.47 -12.30
N PHE A 109 -1.99 -4.01 -13.37
CA PHE A 109 -1.29 -3.71 -14.62
C PHE A 109 -0.21 -2.64 -14.38
N LEU A 110 -0.56 -1.53 -13.72
CA LEU A 110 0.42 -0.49 -13.40
C LEU A 110 1.53 -1.01 -12.50
N PHE A 111 1.21 -1.82 -11.50
CA PHE A 111 2.20 -2.47 -10.64
C PHE A 111 3.21 -3.29 -11.44
N CYS A 112 2.75 -4.17 -12.33
CA CYS A 112 3.62 -4.97 -13.19
C CYS A 112 4.48 -4.11 -14.12
N THR A 113 3.94 -3.02 -14.68
CA THR A 113 4.72 -2.10 -15.52
C THR A 113 5.77 -1.32 -14.73
N ALA A 114 5.47 -0.91 -13.50
CA ALA A 114 6.44 -0.27 -12.60
C ALA A 114 7.55 -1.25 -12.21
N PHE A 115 7.18 -2.48 -11.84
CA PHE A 115 8.11 -3.51 -11.42
C PHE A 115 9.03 -3.99 -12.53
N TYR A 116 8.55 -4.11 -13.77
CA TYR A 116 9.40 -4.45 -14.92
C TYR A 116 10.54 -3.43 -15.14
N LYS A 117 10.37 -2.18 -14.69
CA LYS A 117 11.45 -1.18 -14.71
C LYS A 117 12.51 -1.38 -13.63
N LEU A 118 12.30 -2.23 -12.64
CA LEU A 118 13.33 -2.55 -11.65
C LEU A 118 13.86 -3.96 -11.88
N TYR A 119 13.00 -4.88 -12.34
CA TYR A 119 13.33 -6.28 -12.55
C TYR A 119 12.80 -6.76 -13.91
N PRO A 120 13.55 -6.57 -15.01
CA PRO A 120 13.08 -6.78 -16.38
C PRO A 120 13.06 -8.26 -16.78
N ASN A 121 12.26 -9.07 -16.09
CA ASN A 121 12.07 -10.49 -16.37
C ASN A 121 10.58 -10.78 -16.62
N ILE A 122 10.20 -10.87 -17.90
CA ILE A 122 8.79 -11.01 -18.30
C ILE A 122 8.09 -12.23 -17.69
N ARG A 123 8.82 -13.34 -17.49
CA ARG A 123 8.25 -14.57 -16.89
C ARG A 123 7.89 -14.34 -15.43
N VAL A 124 8.74 -13.63 -14.69
CA VAL A 124 8.50 -13.28 -13.29
C VAL A 124 7.37 -12.27 -13.16
N ILE A 125 7.35 -11.25 -14.02
CA ILE A 125 6.26 -10.27 -14.06
C ILE A 125 4.92 -10.93 -14.39
N PHE A 126 4.90 -11.89 -15.33
CA PHE A 126 3.69 -12.63 -15.66
C PHE A 126 3.24 -13.57 -14.53
N ALA A 127 4.16 -14.29 -13.89
CA ALA A 127 3.84 -15.11 -12.72
C ALA A 127 3.27 -14.26 -11.57
N MET A 128 3.87 -13.09 -11.33
CA MET A 128 3.39 -12.11 -10.36
C MET A 128 2.00 -11.59 -10.72
N TYR A 129 1.77 -11.27 -12.00
CA TYR A 129 0.47 -10.83 -12.51
C TYR A 129 -0.61 -11.87 -12.19
N ILE A 130 -0.42 -13.12 -12.62
CA ILE A 130 -1.42 -14.18 -12.42
C ILE A 130 -1.66 -14.44 -10.94
N PHE A 131 -0.60 -14.52 -10.14
CA PHE A 131 -0.72 -14.74 -8.71
C PHE A 131 -1.61 -13.63 -8.13
N ILE A 132 -1.16 -12.38 -8.19
CA ILE A 132 -1.87 -11.27 -7.56
C ILE A 132 -3.29 -11.07 -8.12
N LEU A 133 -3.54 -11.32 -9.41
CA LEU A 133 -4.86 -11.21 -10.03
C LEU A 133 -5.94 -12.02 -9.29
N PHE A 134 -5.56 -13.16 -8.71
CA PHE A 134 -6.43 -14.06 -7.95
C PHE A 134 -6.06 -14.09 -6.45
N THR A 135 -5.45 -13.04 -5.90
CA THR A 135 -5.19 -12.98 -4.46
C THR A 135 -6.51 -13.13 -3.67
N PRO A 136 -6.58 -14.06 -2.68
CA PRO A 136 -7.83 -14.38 -2.00
C PRO A 136 -8.46 -13.19 -1.28
N ILE A 137 -7.66 -12.25 -0.77
CA ILE A 137 -8.17 -11.08 -0.06
C ILE A 137 -9.05 -10.20 -0.95
N MET A 138 -8.81 -10.18 -2.27
CA MET A 138 -9.64 -9.43 -3.22
C MET A 138 -10.88 -10.21 -3.69
N LEU A 139 -11.15 -11.36 -3.08
CA LEU A 139 -12.38 -12.15 -3.21
C LEU A 139 -13.11 -12.29 -1.86
N ASN A 140 -12.50 -11.80 -0.77
CA ASN A 140 -13.01 -11.97 0.58
C ASN A 140 -14.30 -11.19 0.84
N THR A 141 -15.16 -11.76 1.69
CA THR A 141 -16.41 -11.17 2.17
C THR A 141 -16.19 -9.74 2.68
N ASP A 142 -15.27 -9.55 3.63
CA ASP A 142 -15.04 -8.24 4.28
C ASP A 142 -14.20 -7.25 3.47
N SER A 143 -13.80 -7.62 2.25
CA SER A 143 -13.02 -6.75 1.36
C SER A 143 -13.83 -6.29 0.14
N ILE A 144 -14.33 -7.20 -0.69
CA ILE A 144 -14.98 -6.85 -1.97
C ILE A 144 -16.50 -7.05 -1.95
N GLN A 145 -17.01 -8.00 -1.14
CA GLN A 145 -18.45 -8.25 -1.04
C GLN A 145 -19.15 -7.29 -0.07
N LYS A 146 -18.37 -6.61 0.78
CA LYS A 146 -18.86 -5.64 1.76
C LYS A 146 -18.80 -4.20 1.20
N THR A 147 -19.77 -3.37 1.59
CA THR A 147 -19.81 -1.92 1.26
C THR A 147 -18.94 -1.10 2.21
N TYR A 148 -17.68 -1.51 2.34
CA TYR A 148 -16.75 -0.88 3.27
C TYR A 148 -15.38 -0.63 2.64
N ARG A 149 -14.61 0.22 3.30
CA ARG A 149 -13.37 0.81 2.78
C ARG A 149 -12.18 -0.14 2.61
N VAL A 150 -12.23 -1.37 3.13
CA VAL A 150 -11.07 -2.29 3.18
C VAL A 150 -10.61 -2.67 1.78
N GLY A 151 -11.49 -3.19 0.91
CA GLY A 151 -11.08 -3.57 -0.45
C GLY A 151 -10.53 -2.39 -1.24
N PHE A 152 -11.13 -1.21 -1.09
CA PHE A 152 -10.66 0.01 -1.72
C PHE A 152 -9.27 0.46 -1.20
N LEU A 153 -9.02 0.32 0.12
CA LEU A 153 -7.72 0.57 0.73
C LEU A 153 -6.64 -0.35 0.16
N VAL A 154 -6.95 -1.63 -0.09
CA VAL A 154 -6.03 -2.58 -0.73
C VAL A 154 -5.63 -2.10 -2.13
N MET A 155 -6.60 -1.68 -2.95
CA MET A 155 -6.35 -1.18 -4.30
C MET A 155 -5.50 0.09 -4.31
N MET A 156 -5.80 1.05 -3.41
CA MET A 156 -5.06 2.32 -3.33
C MET A 156 -3.65 2.13 -2.78
N THR A 157 -3.47 1.25 -1.79
CA THR A 157 -2.15 0.84 -1.29
C THR A 157 -1.28 0.33 -2.43
N PHE A 158 -1.85 -0.56 -3.24
CA PHE A 158 -1.12 -1.20 -4.33
C PHE A 158 -0.75 -0.22 -5.43
N LEU A 159 -1.68 0.67 -5.80
CA LEU A 159 -1.43 1.72 -6.78
C LEU A 159 -0.39 2.73 -6.28
N LEU A 160 -0.38 3.04 -4.98
CA LEU A 160 0.60 3.94 -4.38
C LEU A 160 2.02 3.33 -4.43
N ILE A 161 2.16 2.06 -4.04
CA ILE A 161 3.43 1.34 -4.16
C ILE A 161 3.87 1.28 -5.63
N ALA A 162 2.97 0.90 -6.55
CA ALA A 162 3.23 0.85 -7.98
C ALA A 162 3.70 2.20 -8.52
N SER A 163 3.00 3.28 -8.16
CA SER A 163 3.23 4.58 -8.77
C SER A 163 4.52 5.23 -8.31
N VAL A 164 4.82 5.19 -7.00
CA VAL A 164 6.09 5.69 -6.43
C VAL A 164 7.27 4.88 -6.98
N THR A 165 7.13 3.55 -7.06
CA THR A 165 8.12 2.67 -7.68
C THR A 165 8.31 3.00 -9.17
N GLY A 166 7.21 3.27 -9.87
CA GLY A 166 7.21 3.61 -11.28
C GLY A 166 7.89 4.94 -11.55
N LEU A 167 7.64 5.95 -10.70
CA LEU A 167 8.27 7.26 -10.73
C LEU A 167 9.77 7.14 -10.49
N PHE A 168 10.17 6.50 -9.39
CA PHE A 168 11.57 6.18 -9.08
C PHE A 168 12.27 5.49 -10.25
N GLY A 169 11.65 4.45 -10.82
CA GLY A 169 12.18 3.73 -11.98
C GLY A 169 12.34 4.59 -13.23
N THR A 170 11.48 5.59 -13.46
CA THR A 170 11.66 6.53 -14.59
C THR A 170 12.84 7.47 -14.39
N ILE A 171 13.05 7.94 -13.16
CA ILE A 171 14.17 8.82 -12.80
C ILE A 171 15.48 8.02 -12.91
N LEU A 172 15.53 6.85 -12.29
CA LEU A 172 16.68 5.94 -12.31
C LEU A 172 17.13 5.59 -13.73
N ARG A 173 16.18 5.30 -14.63
CA ARG A 173 16.47 4.94 -16.03
C ARG A 173 16.47 6.14 -16.99
N LYS A 174 16.40 7.38 -16.47
CA LYS A 174 16.38 8.63 -17.27
C LYS A 174 15.36 8.60 -18.42
N GLN A 175 14.19 8.01 -18.19
CA GLN A 175 13.14 7.86 -19.21
C GLN A 175 12.56 9.20 -19.66
N HIS A 176 11.78 9.14 -20.76
CA HIS A 176 11.11 10.31 -21.33
C HIS A 176 10.21 11.02 -20.31
N LEU A 177 10.19 12.36 -20.35
CA LEU A 177 9.54 13.21 -19.37
C LEU A 177 8.04 12.89 -19.21
N LEU A 178 7.32 12.63 -20.31
CA LEU A 178 5.90 12.24 -20.25
C LEU A 178 5.65 11.01 -19.38
N ARG A 179 6.58 10.04 -19.37
CA ARG A 179 6.46 8.87 -18.48
C ARG A 179 6.63 9.30 -17.03
N THR A 180 7.63 10.12 -16.72
CA THR A 180 7.82 10.66 -15.36
C THR A 180 6.60 11.44 -14.88
N LEU A 181 6.01 12.29 -15.72
CA LEU A 181 4.79 13.03 -15.41
C LEU A 181 3.59 12.11 -15.20
N PHE A 182 3.43 11.07 -16.02
CA PHE A 182 2.38 10.07 -15.81
C PHE A 182 2.52 9.38 -14.44
N TRP A 183 3.73 8.93 -14.08
CA TRP A 183 3.95 8.27 -12.80
C TRP A 183 3.79 9.23 -11.61
N SER A 184 4.20 10.49 -11.78
CA SER A 184 3.95 11.56 -10.81
C SER A 184 2.44 11.79 -10.59
N LEU A 185 1.65 11.87 -11.66
CA LEU A 185 0.20 12.00 -11.57
C LEU A 185 -0.43 10.80 -10.87
N MET A 186 -0.03 9.57 -11.22
CA MET A 186 -0.53 8.36 -10.56
C MET A 186 -0.15 8.32 -9.08
N SER A 187 1.05 8.79 -8.70
CA SER A 187 1.46 8.92 -7.30
C SER A 187 0.64 9.96 -6.56
N ALA A 188 0.30 11.09 -7.18
CA ALA A 188 -0.57 12.10 -6.58
C ALA A 188 -1.99 11.56 -6.36
N VAL A 189 -2.60 10.98 -7.39
CA VAL A 189 -3.95 10.41 -7.31
C VAL A 189 -4.01 9.32 -6.25
N SER A 190 -3.10 8.34 -6.30
CA SER A 190 -3.10 7.23 -5.33
C SER A 190 -2.80 7.67 -3.90
N LEU A 191 -1.89 8.61 -3.68
CA LEU A 191 -1.58 9.11 -2.33
C LEU A 191 -2.78 9.84 -1.71
N VAL A 192 -3.42 10.73 -2.48
CA VAL A 192 -4.61 11.47 -2.01
C VAL A 192 -5.73 10.50 -1.66
N TRP A 193 -6.07 9.58 -2.58
CA TRP A 193 -7.14 8.62 -2.34
C TRP A 193 -6.83 7.67 -1.18
N PHE A 194 -5.60 7.16 -1.09
CA PHE A 194 -5.16 6.32 0.02
C PHE A 194 -5.31 7.05 1.37
N TRP A 195 -4.86 8.31 1.45
CA TRP A 195 -4.94 9.13 2.66
C TRP A 195 -6.37 9.38 3.13
N PHE A 196 -7.31 9.58 2.20
CA PHE A 196 -8.73 9.77 2.53
C PHE A 196 -9.56 8.48 2.52
N THR A 197 -8.93 7.31 2.47
CA THR A 197 -9.65 6.02 2.58
C THR A 197 -9.79 5.56 4.02
N LYS A 198 -8.74 5.71 4.83
CA LYS A 198 -8.72 5.29 6.23
C LYS A 198 -7.82 6.22 7.06
N GLU A 199 -8.17 6.44 8.32
CA GLU A 199 -7.54 7.46 9.17
C GLU A 199 -6.09 7.12 9.58
N ASP A 200 -5.68 5.86 9.42
CA ASP A 200 -4.37 5.32 9.80
C ASP A 200 -3.37 5.28 8.63
N GLY A 201 -3.65 5.96 7.51
CA GLY A 201 -2.81 5.97 6.29
C GLY A 201 -1.34 6.38 6.49
N ILE A 202 -0.95 6.90 7.66
CA ILE A 202 0.44 7.24 7.99
C ILE A 202 1.41 6.06 7.85
N TRP A 203 0.95 4.82 7.99
CA TRP A 203 1.80 3.62 7.99
C TRP A 203 2.61 3.43 6.69
N LEU A 204 2.14 3.94 5.55
CA LEU A 204 2.82 3.82 4.25
C LEU A 204 3.63 5.07 3.87
N MET A 205 3.53 6.15 4.65
CA MET A 205 4.29 7.39 4.40
C MET A 205 5.80 7.20 4.41
N PRO A 206 6.41 6.35 5.27
CA PRO A 206 7.84 6.07 5.19
C PRO A 206 8.26 5.57 3.79
N PHE A 207 7.47 4.71 3.16
CA PHE A 207 7.75 4.24 1.79
C PHE A 207 7.68 5.38 0.78
N VAL A 208 6.65 6.22 0.86
CA VAL A 208 6.46 7.37 -0.05
C VAL A 208 7.61 8.36 0.11
N VAL A 209 7.84 8.86 1.31
CA VAL A 209 8.85 9.90 1.58
C VAL A 209 10.25 9.40 1.20
N CYS A 210 10.63 8.20 1.64
CA CYS A 210 11.93 7.63 1.26
C CYS A 210 12.04 7.40 -0.25
N GLY A 211 11.00 6.90 -0.92
CA GLY A 211 11.00 6.70 -2.37
C GLY A 211 11.18 8.01 -3.15
N LEU A 212 10.54 9.09 -2.72
CA LEU A 212 10.69 10.42 -3.32
C LEU A 212 12.07 11.02 -3.03
N LEU A 213 12.56 10.91 -1.79
CA LEU A 213 13.90 11.37 -1.40
C LEU A 213 14.99 10.65 -2.19
N ILE A 214 14.92 9.33 -2.30
CA ILE A 214 15.87 8.53 -3.09
C ILE A 214 15.78 8.93 -4.57
N SER A 215 14.58 9.20 -5.09
CA SER A 215 14.42 9.71 -6.46
C SER A 215 15.12 11.06 -6.66
N LEU A 216 15.04 11.98 -5.69
CA LEU A 216 15.79 13.24 -5.71
C LEU A 216 17.30 12.99 -5.68
N LEU A 217 17.78 12.14 -4.78
CA LEU A 217 19.20 11.81 -4.67
C LEU A 217 19.74 11.23 -6.00
N VAL A 218 19.00 10.31 -6.63
CA VAL A 218 19.37 9.75 -7.93
C VAL A 218 19.36 10.83 -9.02
N LEU A 219 18.40 11.76 -9.00
CA LEU A 219 18.33 12.85 -9.97
C LEU A 219 19.53 13.81 -9.87
N PHE A 220 20.03 14.09 -8.68
CA PHE A 220 21.14 15.02 -8.45
C PHE A 220 22.52 14.36 -8.54
N PHE A 221 22.67 13.14 -8.03
CA PHE A 221 23.97 12.47 -7.87
C PHE A 221 24.22 11.32 -8.86
N GLY A 222 23.20 10.85 -9.59
CA GLY A 222 23.34 9.74 -10.54
C GLY A 222 24.12 10.05 -11.83
N ASP A 223 24.75 11.21 -11.95
CA ASP A 223 25.43 11.72 -13.16
C ASP A 223 26.97 11.80 -13.06
N GLN A 224 27.60 11.39 -11.96
CA GLN A 224 29.03 11.67 -11.72
C GLN A 224 30.05 10.75 -12.45
N GLU A 225 29.66 9.69 -13.18
CA GLU A 225 30.62 8.73 -13.77
C GLU A 225 30.67 8.65 -15.32
N GLY A 226 30.09 9.60 -16.06
CA GLY A 226 30.02 9.52 -17.53
C GLY A 226 30.92 10.48 -18.33
N GLY A 227 31.82 11.21 -17.68
CA GLY A 227 32.49 12.40 -18.24
C GLY A 227 33.94 12.23 -18.71
N THR A 228 34.38 11.04 -19.09
CA THR A 228 35.70 10.83 -19.68
C THR A 228 35.65 9.64 -20.64
N GLU A 229 36.20 9.82 -21.84
CA GLU A 229 36.30 8.84 -22.94
C GLU A 229 35.14 8.76 -23.95
N SER A 230 34.89 9.87 -24.66
CA SER A 230 34.57 9.78 -26.10
C SER A 230 35.14 10.99 -26.86
N ARG A 231 36.46 11.15 -26.80
CA ARG A 231 37.18 12.17 -27.59
C ARG A 231 38.39 11.61 -28.33
N VAL A 232 38.30 10.38 -28.83
CA VAL A 232 39.20 9.88 -29.89
C VAL A 232 38.44 8.84 -30.72
N ASN A 233 37.80 9.26 -31.81
CA ASN A 233 37.75 8.50 -33.06
C ASN A 233 37.05 9.33 -34.15
N SER A 234 37.85 10.11 -34.86
CA SER A 234 37.53 10.59 -36.21
C SER A 234 38.82 10.73 -36.99
N GLY A 235 39.06 9.80 -37.92
CA GLY A 235 40.18 9.76 -38.85
C GLY A 235 40.77 8.34 -38.93
N GLY A 236 40.71 7.61 -40.04
CA GLY A 236 40.18 7.89 -41.37
C GLY A 236 40.08 6.59 -42.18
N THR A 237 39.38 6.66 -43.30
CA THR A 237 39.40 5.64 -44.37
C THR A 237 39.68 6.34 -45.68
N ASP A 238 40.62 5.76 -46.44
CA ASP A 238 41.13 6.18 -47.74
C ASP A 238 40.05 6.29 -48.83
N GLY A 239 40.32 7.13 -49.84
CA GLY A 239 39.55 7.18 -51.07
C GLY A 239 39.95 8.32 -52.01
N SER A 240 40.86 8.01 -52.93
CA SER A 240 41.34 8.75 -54.11
C SER A 240 40.30 9.58 -54.90
N GLY A 241 40.73 10.77 -55.37
CA GLY A 241 40.04 11.53 -56.43
C GLY A 241 40.69 12.88 -56.70
N SER A 242 41.14 13.08 -57.94
CA SER A 242 42.06 14.10 -58.46
C SER A 242 41.45 15.49 -58.76
N ALA A 243 42.29 16.52 -58.58
CA ALA A 243 42.49 17.77 -59.35
C ALA A 243 41.32 18.74 -59.64
N GLU A 244 41.44 20.00 -59.18
CA GLU A 244 41.69 21.16 -60.06
C GLU A 244 41.99 22.45 -59.27
N LEU A 245 42.76 23.36 -59.90
CA LEU A 245 43.40 24.57 -59.38
C LEU A 245 42.52 25.84 -59.44
N SER A 246 42.86 26.80 -58.56
CA SER A 246 42.87 28.28 -58.68
C SER A 246 42.21 28.94 -57.46
N GLY A 247 42.69 29.99 -56.80
CA GLY A 247 43.85 30.88 -56.90
C GLY A 247 43.58 32.08 -55.97
N GLY A 248 44.62 32.62 -55.31
CA GLY A 248 44.66 34.05 -54.92
C GLY A 248 44.23 34.50 -53.50
N THR A 249 45.26 34.70 -52.66
CA THR A 249 45.57 35.89 -51.82
C THR A 249 44.70 36.33 -50.62
N ASP A 250 45.38 36.32 -49.48
CA ASP A 250 45.55 37.37 -48.45
C ASP A 250 44.41 37.84 -47.53
N GLY A 251 44.70 37.81 -46.22
CA GLY A 251 44.35 38.93 -45.33
C GLY A 251 43.55 38.63 -44.06
N SER A 252 44.27 38.44 -42.95
CA SER A 252 43.99 38.98 -41.60
C SER A 252 42.71 38.61 -40.82
N GLY A 253 42.92 38.24 -39.54
CA GLY A 253 42.12 38.83 -38.45
C GLY A 253 41.05 37.94 -37.81
N SER A 254 41.47 37.17 -36.82
CA SER A 254 40.78 36.87 -35.55
C SER A 254 39.31 37.33 -35.38
N ALA A 255 38.40 36.37 -35.18
CA ALA A 255 37.39 36.39 -34.11
C ALA A 255 36.65 35.04 -34.05
N ASP A 256 37.24 34.08 -33.35
CA ASP A 256 36.48 32.99 -32.72
C ASP A 256 35.79 33.56 -31.47
N PHE A 257 34.45 33.47 -31.37
CA PHE A 257 33.76 33.45 -30.07
C PHE A 257 32.41 32.72 -30.12
N SER A 258 32.44 31.46 -29.69
CA SER A 258 31.43 30.69 -28.94
C SER A 258 29.93 30.98 -29.17
N GLY A 259 29.23 30.07 -29.86
CA GLY A 259 27.76 30.07 -29.97
C GLY A 259 27.05 28.74 -29.71
N GLY A 260 27.72 27.73 -29.13
CA GLY A 260 27.19 26.35 -29.12
C GLY A 260 26.78 25.71 -27.78
N THR A 261 27.13 26.29 -26.63
CA THR A 261 27.06 25.58 -25.33
C THR A 261 25.90 26.01 -24.41
N GLY A 262 25.16 27.07 -24.75
CA GLY A 262 24.09 27.63 -23.90
C GLY A 262 22.77 26.84 -23.89
N ALA A 263 22.30 26.37 -25.04
CA ALA A 263 20.96 25.76 -25.18
C ALA A 263 20.85 24.35 -24.58
N ALA A 264 21.91 23.54 -24.65
CA ALA A 264 21.93 22.21 -24.05
C ALA A 264 21.97 22.26 -22.51
N GLY A 265 22.70 23.26 -21.96
CA GLY A 265 22.77 23.50 -20.52
C GLY A 265 21.45 23.99 -19.92
N THR A 266 20.72 24.86 -20.63
CA THR A 266 19.40 25.34 -20.20
C THR A 266 18.33 24.27 -20.31
N ALA A 267 18.31 23.48 -21.39
CA ALA A 267 17.37 22.35 -21.55
C ALA A 267 17.57 21.26 -20.47
N GLY A 268 18.82 20.95 -20.11
CA GLY A 268 19.14 20.03 -19.02
C GLY A 268 18.66 20.53 -17.64
N ARG A 269 18.85 21.83 -17.36
CA ARG A 269 18.34 22.46 -16.12
C ARG A 269 16.82 22.48 -16.08
N ALA A 270 16.16 22.82 -17.20
CA ALA A 270 14.70 22.82 -17.30
C ALA A 270 14.12 21.41 -17.05
N ARG A 271 14.68 20.36 -17.67
CA ARG A 271 14.24 18.98 -17.41
C ARG A 271 14.42 18.61 -15.93
N LYS A 272 15.57 18.92 -15.33
CA LYS A 272 15.82 18.64 -13.90
C LYS A 272 14.80 19.35 -13.01
N ALA A 273 14.48 20.62 -13.27
CA ALA A 273 13.44 21.35 -12.54
C ALA A 273 12.06 20.70 -12.66
N VAL A 274 11.65 20.28 -13.87
CA VAL A 274 10.38 19.56 -14.06
C VAL A 274 10.38 18.21 -13.33
N CYS A 275 11.49 17.47 -13.32
CA CYS A 275 11.59 16.24 -12.55
C CYS A 275 11.48 16.48 -11.04
N VAL A 276 12.09 17.54 -10.50
CA VAL A 276 11.93 17.92 -9.08
C VAL A 276 10.46 18.22 -8.79
N ALA A 277 9.81 19.03 -9.63
CA ALA A 277 8.38 19.31 -9.50
C ALA A 277 7.54 18.03 -9.55
N ALA A 278 7.82 17.13 -10.49
CA ALA A 278 7.13 15.84 -10.63
C ALA A 278 7.33 14.93 -9.40
N ILE A 279 8.52 14.95 -8.77
CA ILE A 279 8.79 14.18 -7.55
C ILE A 279 8.03 14.77 -6.35
N MET A 280 7.95 16.09 -6.23
CA MET A 280 7.25 16.74 -5.11
C MET A 280 5.73 16.80 -5.29
N PHE A 281 5.24 16.67 -6.53
CA PHE A 281 3.83 16.81 -6.90
C PHE A 281 2.86 15.98 -6.02
N PRO A 282 3.12 14.70 -5.69
CA PRO A 282 2.22 13.93 -4.84
C PRO A 282 2.02 14.54 -3.45
N LEU A 283 3.09 15.04 -2.82
CA LEU A 283 3.01 15.66 -1.49
C LEU A 283 2.30 17.02 -1.55
N VAL A 284 2.51 17.78 -2.62
CA VAL A 284 1.80 19.06 -2.86
C VAL A 284 0.31 18.80 -3.03
N CYS A 285 -0.09 17.81 -3.84
CA CYS A 285 -1.49 17.43 -4.02
C CYS A 285 -2.13 16.95 -2.72
N LEU A 286 -1.40 16.19 -1.89
CA LEU A 286 -1.88 15.77 -0.58
C LEU A 286 -2.13 16.98 0.34
N GLY A 287 -1.21 17.95 0.37
CA GLY A 287 -1.38 19.19 1.15
C GLY A 287 -2.58 20.02 0.70
N ILE A 288 -2.72 20.23 -0.62
CA ILE A 288 -3.84 20.99 -1.20
C ILE A 288 -5.19 20.28 -0.93
N SER A 289 -5.26 18.97 -1.16
CA SER A 289 -6.50 18.21 -0.92
C SER A 289 -6.89 18.17 0.56
N SER A 290 -5.91 18.03 1.47
CA SER A 290 -6.16 18.11 2.92
C SER A 290 -6.70 19.47 3.34
N TYR A 291 -6.13 20.55 2.82
CA TYR A 291 -6.66 21.89 3.04
C TYR A 291 -8.07 22.05 2.47
N ALA A 292 -8.31 21.56 1.25
CA ALA A 292 -9.62 21.64 0.60
C ALA A 292 -10.71 20.91 1.39
N VAL A 293 -10.44 19.68 1.87
CA VAL A 293 -11.39 18.93 2.69
C VAL A 293 -11.70 19.67 3.99
N ARG A 294 -10.68 20.21 4.68
CA ARG A 294 -10.88 21.03 5.88
C ARG A 294 -11.70 22.28 5.60
N ALA A 295 -11.47 22.94 4.47
CA ALA A 295 -12.23 24.12 4.06
C ALA A 295 -13.71 23.79 3.76
N VAL A 296 -13.97 22.66 3.10
CA VAL A 296 -15.33 22.17 2.86
C VAL A 296 -16.02 21.82 4.18
N ASN A 297 -15.34 21.12 5.09
CA ASN A 297 -15.89 20.81 6.41
C ASN A 297 -16.16 22.09 7.23
N ARG A 298 -15.32 23.12 7.09
CA ARG A 298 -15.58 24.42 7.73
C ARG A 298 -16.80 25.10 7.14
N HIS A 299 -17.01 24.99 5.83
CA HIS A 299 -18.18 25.57 5.17
C HIS A 299 -19.49 24.90 5.59
N TYR A 300 -19.52 23.57 5.59
CA TYR A 300 -20.74 22.80 5.90
C TYR A 300 -21.01 22.68 7.40
N TYR A 301 -19.97 22.58 8.22
CA TYR A 301 -20.10 22.22 9.64
C TYR A 301 -19.49 23.25 10.59
N GLY A 302 -18.77 24.25 10.10
CA GLY A 302 -18.05 25.19 10.95
C GLY A 302 -16.76 24.65 11.56
N GLU A 303 -16.32 23.45 11.17
CA GLU A 303 -15.13 22.77 11.72
C GLU A 303 -14.02 22.62 10.68
N PHE A 304 -12.80 23.08 11.00
CA PHE A 304 -11.65 23.05 10.08
C PHE A 304 -10.78 21.81 10.32
N ALA A 305 -11.40 20.65 10.17
CA ALA A 305 -10.80 19.33 10.40
C ALA A 305 -11.06 18.39 9.22
N VAL A 306 -10.21 17.39 9.00
CA VAL A 306 -10.52 16.27 8.09
C VAL A 306 -11.43 15.27 8.81
N THR A 307 -11.01 14.86 10.02
CA THR A 307 -11.78 13.98 10.91
C THR A 307 -11.54 14.34 12.37
N ASP A 308 -12.49 13.96 13.21
CA ASP A 308 -12.38 14.10 14.66
C ASP A 308 -11.40 13.11 15.30
N ARG A 309 -10.97 12.08 14.58
CA ARG A 309 -9.98 11.11 15.06
C ARG A 309 -8.59 11.70 15.21
N ASN A 310 -8.25 12.71 14.41
CA ASN A 310 -6.89 13.26 14.33
C ASN A 310 -6.81 14.78 14.54
N ASP A 311 -7.80 15.55 14.09
CA ASP A 311 -7.64 17.01 13.93
C ASP A 311 -8.30 17.85 15.03
N THR A 312 -9.26 17.32 15.79
CA THR A 312 -10.06 18.09 16.77
C THR A 312 -9.79 17.71 18.22
N TYR A 313 -10.33 18.50 19.15
CA TYR A 313 -10.21 18.22 20.58
C TYR A 313 -10.90 16.94 21.01
N TYR A 314 -11.80 16.38 20.19
CA TYR A 314 -12.38 15.07 20.47
C TYR A 314 -11.30 13.98 20.60
N SER A 315 -10.32 13.96 19.70
CA SER A 315 -9.19 13.04 19.78
C SER A 315 -8.37 13.21 21.06
N LYS A 316 -8.27 14.44 21.58
CA LYS A 316 -7.56 14.74 22.82
C LYS A 316 -8.34 14.26 24.04
N VAL A 317 -9.65 14.51 24.09
CA VAL A 317 -10.53 14.01 25.17
C VAL A 317 -10.48 12.49 25.24
N ILE A 318 -10.59 11.79 24.09
CA ILE A 318 -10.48 10.33 24.07
C ILE A 318 -9.10 9.86 24.55
N SER A 319 -8.04 10.55 24.13
CA SER A 319 -6.70 10.28 24.64
C SER A 319 -6.65 10.47 26.16
N ASP A 320 -7.15 11.58 26.71
CA ASP A 320 -7.16 11.84 28.15
C ASP A 320 -7.88 10.74 28.91
N LEU A 321 -9.04 10.32 28.43
CA LEU A 321 -9.80 9.22 29.03
C LEU A 321 -8.99 7.92 29.05
N TYR A 322 -8.30 7.57 27.96
CA TYR A 322 -7.42 6.39 27.93
C TYR A 322 -6.15 6.52 28.79
N HIS A 323 -5.82 7.72 29.27
CA HIS A 323 -4.72 7.96 30.21
C HIS A 323 -5.15 7.97 31.67
N ILE A 324 -6.42 7.73 31.98
CA ILE A 324 -6.86 7.59 33.36
C ILE A 324 -6.32 6.27 33.92
N ASP A 325 -5.53 6.37 35.00
CA ASP A 325 -5.11 5.20 35.75
C ASP A 325 -6.22 4.77 36.72
N ASP A 326 -6.72 3.55 36.50
CA ASP A 326 -7.71 2.90 37.35
C ASP A 326 -7.27 1.47 37.73
N GLY A 327 -5.95 1.26 37.77
CA GLY A 327 -5.32 -0.01 38.12
C GLY A 327 -5.20 -1.01 36.96
N GLU A 328 -4.62 -2.17 37.26
CA GLU A 328 -4.41 -3.23 36.26
C GLU A 328 -5.74 -3.72 35.67
N GLN A 329 -5.83 -3.80 34.34
CA GLN A 329 -7.07 -4.19 33.65
C GLN A 329 -6.81 -5.08 32.43
N PRO A 330 -7.75 -5.99 32.09
CA PRO A 330 -7.64 -6.83 30.89
C PRO A 330 -7.46 -6.02 29.60
N LEU A 331 -6.77 -6.60 28.60
CA LEU A 331 -6.53 -5.95 27.29
C LEU A 331 -7.82 -5.48 26.57
N ILE A 332 -8.94 -6.14 26.86
CA ILE A 332 -10.24 -5.87 26.26
C ILE A 332 -10.92 -4.61 26.80
N ILE A 333 -10.55 -4.17 28.01
CA ILE A 333 -11.07 -2.96 28.64
C ILE A 333 -10.07 -1.83 28.42
N TRP A 334 -10.51 -0.80 27.73
CA TRP A 334 -9.69 0.39 27.41
C TRP A 334 -9.93 1.54 28.37
N LEU A 335 -11.14 1.63 28.92
CA LEU A 335 -11.52 2.54 29.99
C LEU A 335 -12.57 1.84 30.85
N ARG A 336 -12.30 1.68 32.14
CA ARG A 336 -13.28 1.18 33.11
C ARG A 336 -14.36 2.21 33.39
N ARG A 337 -15.55 1.73 33.71
CA ARG A 337 -16.65 2.56 34.21
C ARG A 337 -16.23 3.39 35.42
N SER A 338 -15.49 2.82 36.37
CA SER A 338 -14.98 3.55 37.55
C SER A 338 -14.01 4.67 37.19
N GLY A 339 -13.14 4.48 36.20
CA GLY A 339 -12.29 5.54 35.67
C GLY A 339 -13.10 6.67 35.02
N LEU A 340 -14.14 6.31 34.26
CA LEU A 340 -15.05 7.28 33.65
C LEU A 340 -15.90 8.05 34.68
N GLU A 341 -16.29 7.40 35.78
CA GLU A 341 -16.99 8.04 36.89
C GLU A 341 -16.13 9.12 37.57
N LYS A 342 -14.85 8.82 37.83
CA LYS A 342 -13.89 9.83 38.32
C LYS A 342 -13.74 10.99 37.33
N ALA A 343 -13.75 10.72 36.03
CA ALA A 343 -13.69 11.76 35.01
C ALA A 343 -14.92 12.70 35.05
N PHE A 344 -16.12 12.15 35.30
CA PHE A 344 -17.34 12.96 35.48
C PHE A 344 -17.28 13.84 36.73
N GLU A 345 -16.64 13.38 37.82
CA GLU A 345 -16.53 14.16 39.07
C GLU A 345 -15.65 15.41 38.89
N VAL A 346 -14.61 15.32 38.05
CA VAL A 346 -13.63 16.40 37.86
C VAL A 346 -13.92 17.30 36.65
N SER A 347 -14.74 16.84 35.69
CA SER A 347 -15.14 17.60 34.52
C SER A 347 -16.65 17.83 34.50
N PRO A 348 -17.13 19.01 34.97
CA PRO A 348 -18.54 19.36 34.89
C PRO A 348 -19.08 19.34 33.46
N THR A 349 -18.23 19.64 32.47
CA THR A 349 -18.61 19.63 31.05
C THR A 349 -18.80 18.20 30.55
N LEU A 350 -17.91 17.26 30.92
CA LEU A 350 -18.06 15.85 30.57
C LEU A 350 -19.27 15.22 31.26
N ALA A 351 -19.55 15.63 32.51
CA ALA A 351 -20.68 15.15 33.30
C ALA A 351 -22.05 15.38 32.64
N GLU A 352 -22.16 16.34 31.71
CA GLU A 352 -23.37 16.54 30.90
C GLU A 352 -23.75 15.26 30.12
N ALA A 353 -22.76 14.45 29.69
CA ALA A 353 -22.99 13.19 28.97
C ALA A 353 -23.38 12.00 29.88
N LYS A 354 -23.24 12.13 31.21
CA LYS A 354 -23.31 11.00 32.14
C LYS A 354 -24.62 10.22 32.03
N PHE A 355 -25.77 10.90 31.99
CA PHE A 355 -27.08 10.25 31.93
C PHE A 355 -27.21 9.31 30.72
N TYR A 356 -26.79 9.77 29.54
CA TYR A 356 -26.88 8.98 28.31
C TYR A 356 -25.84 7.85 28.28
N ILE A 357 -24.64 8.09 28.80
CA ILE A 357 -23.62 7.04 28.94
C ILE A 357 -24.10 5.93 29.90
N ASP A 358 -24.64 6.28 31.06
CA ASP A 358 -25.19 5.31 32.01
C ASP A 358 -26.32 4.47 31.37
N TYR A 359 -27.15 5.10 30.53
CA TYR A 359 -28.18 4.39 29.76
C TYR A 359 -27.58 3.43 28.74
N MET A 360 -26.49 3.81 28.05
CA MET A 360 -25.82 2.94 27.07
C MET A 360 -25.19 1.69 27.72
N TYR A 361 -24.74 1.78 28.98
CA TYR A 361 -24.29 0.62 29.75
C TYR A 361 -25.38 -0.45 29.97
N LEU A 362 -26.66 -0.14 29.73
CA LEU A 362 -27.78 -1.09 29.89
C LEU A 362 -28.03 -2.01 28.68
N GLY A 363 -27.30 -1.84 27.57
CA GLY A 363 -27.42 -2.74 26.41
C GLY A 363 -27.04 -2.18 25.04
N SER A 364 -26.35 -1.04 24.98
CA SER A 364 -25.81 -0.48 23.72
C SER A 364 -24.29 -0.70 23.61
N TRP A 365 -23.71 -0.46 22.43
CA TRP A 365 -22.25 -0.43 22.18
C TRP A 365 -21.44 -1.63 22.72
N ALA A 366 -22.04 -2.83 22.68
CA ALA A 366 -21.39 -4.09 23.06
C ALA A 366 -20.74 -4.07 24.45
N VAL A 367 -21.53 -3.71 25.47
CA VAL A 367 -21.18 -3.94 26.89
C VAL A 367 -21.05 -5.44 27.12
N GLY A 368 -19.90 -5.87 27.64
CA GLY A 368 -19.65 -7.28 27.95
C GLY A 368 -20.52 -7.78 29.10
N GLU A 369 -20.51 -9.10 29.34
CA GLU A 369 -21.17 -9.69 30.51
C GLU A 369 -20.58 -9.19 31.84
N ASP A 370 -19.36 -8.63 31.79
CA ASP A 370 -18.67 -7.95 32.89
C ASP A 370 -19.24 -6.54 33.19
N GLY A 371 -20.18 -6.05 32.39
CA GLY A 371 -20.77 -4.72 32.56
C GLY A 371 -19.88 -3.58 32.08
N GLU A 372 -18.81 -3.88 31.33
CA GLU A 372 -17.84 -2.90 30.84
C GLU A 372 -17.94 -2.69 29.33
N MET A 373 -17.61 -1.48 28.87
CA MET A 373 -17.48 -1.22 27.43
C MET A 373 -16.14 -1.74 26.93
N HIS A 374 -16.17 -2.62 25.93
CA HIS A 374 -14.95 -3.19 25.36
C HIS A 374 -14.33 -2.27 24.31
N GLY A 375 -13.00 -2.21 24.27
CA GLY A 375 -12.27 -1.58 23.18
C GLY A 375 -12.55 -0.09 22.95
N ASP A 376 -12.72 0.27 21.67
CA ASP A 376 -12.98 1.64 21.25
C ASP A 376 -14.46 2.04 21.36
N ASN A 377 -15.34 1.24 21.98
CA ASN A 377 -16.77 1.53 22.03
C ASN A 377 -17.10 2.85 22.75
N ILE A 378 -16.31 3.26 23.76
CA ILE A 378 -16.47 4.57 24.41
C ILE A 378 -16.28 5.74 23.44
N TYR A 379 -15.46 5.59 22.39
CA TYR A 379 -15.30 6.60 21.33
C TYR A 379 -16.62 6.88 20.63
N TRP A 380 -17.49 5.89 20.50
CA TRP A 380 -18.78 6.07 19.83
C TRP A 380 -19.87 6.51 20.81
N ALA A 381 -19.92 5.86 21.98
CA ALA A 381 -20.87 6.18 23.04
C ALA A 381 -20.82 7.65 23.46
N LEU A 382 -19.61 8.22 23.62
CA LEU A 382 -19.45 9.62 24.03
C LEU A 382 -19.99 10.62 23.00
N ARG A 383 -19.83 10.34 21.70
CA ARG A 383 -20.36 11.22 20.64
C ARG A 383 -21.87 11.16 20.59
N GLU A 384 -22.42 9.95 20.68
CA GLU A 384 -23.86 9.75 20.67
C GLU A 384 -24.52 10.37 21.91
N ALA A 385 -23.90 10.26 23.09
CA ALA A 385 -24.38 10.91 24.30
C ALA A 385 -24.48 12.44 24.14
N PHE A 386 -23.45 13.06 23.57
CA PHE A 386 -23.49 14.50 23.29
C PHE A 386 -24.43 14.88 22.13
N GLU A 387 -24.67 13.99 21.17
CA GLU A 387 -25.72 14.18 20.16
C GLU A 387 -27.11 14.20 20.80
N PHE A 388 -27.40 13.27 21.71
CA PHE A 388 -28.67 13.23 22.44
C PHE A 388 -28.86 14.44 23.36
N ASN A 389 -27.78 14.95 23.96
CA ASN A 389 -27.77 16.23 24.67
C ASN A 389 -27.95 17.46 23.75
N GLY A 390 -28.01 17.27 22.44
CA GLY A 390 -28.23 18.35 21.47
C GLY A 390 -26.99 19.19 21.16
N LEU A 391 -25.80 18.79 21.60
CA LEU A 391 -24.54 19.53 21.34
C LEU A 391 -24.29 19.68 19.84
N TYR A 392 -24.46 18.59 19.07
CA TYR A 392 -24.21 18.59 17.63
C TYR A 392 -25.16 19.50 16.84
N LYS A 393 -26.34 19.86 17.39
CA LYS A 393 -27.23 20.85 16.76
C LYS A 393 -26.65 22.27 16.76
N LYS A 394 -25.63 22.53 17.59
CA LYS A 394 -24.97 23.84 17.71
C LYS A 394 -23.86 24.05 16.66
N GLY A 395 -23.55 23.04 15.84
CA GLY A 395 -22.50 23.11 14.82
C GLY A 395 -21.10 22.73 15.33
N GLY A 396 -20.19 22.47 14.39
CA GLY A 396 -18.87 21.89 14.65
C GLY A 396 -17.96 22.76 15.52
N ALA A 397 -17.94 24.07 15.29
CA ALA A 397 -17.17 25.00 16.12
C ALA A 397 -17.59 24.92 17.60
N ALA A 398 -18.90 24.84 17.88
CA ALA A 398 -19.41 24.72 19.24
C ALA A 398 -19.09 23.35 19.86
N VAL A 399 -19.18 22.27 19.07
CA VAL A 399 -18.80 20.92 19.50
C VAL A 399 -17.32 20.85 19.87
N ASN A 400 -16.43 21.39 19.02
CA ASN A 400 -15.00 21.34 19.24
C ASN A 400 -14.56 22.21 20.42
N GLU A 401 -15.16 23.39 20.62
CA GLU A 401 -14.91 24.21 21.83
C GLU A 401 -15.41 23.51 23.09
N HIS A 402 -16.52 22.77 23.01
CA HIS A 402 -17.02 21.98 24.14
C HIS A 402 -16.05 20.84 24.50
N TYR A 403 -15.54 20.09 23.53
CA TYR A 403 -14.50 19.08 23.78
C TYR A 403 -13.18 19.69 24.26
N LYS A 404 -12.83 20.90 23.80
CA LYS A 404 -11.67 21.63 24.31
C LYS A 404 -11.80 21.91 25.81
N LYS A 405 -12.98 22.35 26.25
CA LYS A 405 -13.24 22.59 27.67
C LYS A 405 -13.12 21.31 28.50
N ILE A 406 -13.62 20.17 27.99
CA ILE A 406 -13.44 18.86 28.65
C ILE A 406 -11.95 18.52 28.77
N HIS A 407 -11.18 18.66 27.69
CA HIS A 407 -9.74 18.40 27.70
C HIS A 407 -8.99 19.28 28.72
N GLU A 408 -9.34 20.57 28.80
CA GLU A 408 -8.76 21.50 29.78
C GLU A 408 -9.10 21.10 31.22
N GLU A 409 -10.35 20.72 31.50
CA GLU A 409 -10.80 20.24 32.82
C GLU A 409 -10.08 18.94 33.23
N LEU A 410 -10.01 17.95 32.35
CA LEU A 410 -9.31 16.68 32.62
C LEU A 410 -7.79 16.89 32.77
N THR A 411 -7.18 17.73 31.94
CA THR A 411 -5.75 18.05 32.04
C THR A 411 -5.42 18.72 33.36
N ALA A 412 -6.23 19.70 33.78
CA ALA A 412 -6.05 20.35 35.09
C ALA A 412 -6.19 19.33 36.25
N ALA A 413 -7.11 18.36 36.12
CA ALA A 413 -7.29 17.29 37.11
C ALA A 413 -6.09 16.32 37.18
N PHE A 414 -5.45 16.03 36.04
CA PHE A 414 -4.19 15.28 36.03
C PHE A 414 -3.05 16.08 36.67
N GLU A 415 -2.92 17.36 36.35
CA GLU A 415 -1.83 18.22 36.84
C GLU A 415 -1.91 18.47 38.36
N ASN A 416 -3.11 18.59 38.91
CA ASN A 416 -3.32 18.80 40.34
C ASN A 416 -3.44 17.48 41.14
N GLY A 417 -3.39 16.32 40.47
CA GLY A 417 -3.43 14.99 41.09
C GLY A 417 -4.80 14.52 41.56
N THR A 418 -5.89 15.21 41.20
CA THR A 418 -7.26 14.76 41.53
C THR A 418 -7.74 13.62 40.63
N LEU A 419 -7.18 13.51 39.42
CA LEU A 419 -7.38 12.38 38.53
C LEU A 419 -6.04 11.64 38.34
N PRO A 420 -5.96 10.33 38.66
CA PRO A 420 -4.74 9.55 38.45
C PRO A 420 -4.44 9.38 36.96
N LYS A 421 -3.16 9.49 36.58
CA LYS A 421 -2.70 9.38 35.19
C LYS A 421 -1.79 8.18 35.00
N ASP A 422 -2.01 7.41 33.94
CA ASP A 422 -1.13 6.32 33.54
C ASP A 422 0.23 6.86 33.06
N THR A 423 1.30 6.43 33.72
CA THR A 423 2.70 6.77 33.40
C THR A 423 3.53 5.57 32.96
N GLU A 424 2.99 4.36 33.05
CA GLU A 424 3.73 3.10 32.81
C GLU A 424 3.48 2.55 31.40
N SER A 425 2.34 2.88 30.80
CA SER A 425 1.98 2.43 29.46
C SER A 425 2.63 3.24 28.34
N ILE A 426 2.90 2.57 27.23
CA ILE A 426 3.30 3.18 25.97
C ILE A 426 2.04 3.43 25.14
N TYR A 427 1.87 4.64 24.63
CA TYR A 427 0.78 5.01 23.73
C TYR A 427 1.31 5.26 22.32
N ILE A 428 0.71 4.62 21.32
CA ILE A 428 1.11 4.75 19.90
C ILE A 428 0.16 5.63 19.07
N SER A 429 -0.99 5.99 19.63
CA SER A 429 -2.00 6.86 19.00
C SER A 429 -2.96 7.43 20.05
N SER A 430 -3.59 8.57 19.76
CA SER A 430 -4.65 9.16 20.59
C SER A 430 -5.93 8.32 20.66
N GLY A 431 -6.22 7.55 19.60
CA GLY A 431 -7.43 6.74 19.48
C GLY A 431 -7.31 5.29 19.98
N GLY A 432 -6.24 4.97 20.72
CA GLY A 432 -6.01 3.61 21.22
C GLY A 432 -5.45 3.64 22.63
N ARG A 433 -5.80 2.64 23.44
CA ARG A 433 -5.26 2.53 24.80
C ARG A 433 -3.76 2.27 24.82
N GLY A 434 -3.13 2.63 25.93
CA GLY A 434 -1.75 2.28 26.22
C GLY A 434 -1.56 0.79 26.50
N MET A 435 -0.33 0.32 26.36
CA MET A 435 0.08 -0.99 26.87
C MET A 435 1.40 -0.87 27.63
N THR A 436 1.48 -1.52 28.77
CA THR A 436 2.72 -1.66 29.54
C THR A 436 3.73 -2.53 28.79
N ARG A 437 5.01 -2.42 29.16
CA ARG A 437 6.07 -3.28 28.58
C ARG A 437 5.80 -4.77 28.81
N LYS A 438 5.18 -5.12 29.93
CA LYS A 438 4.80 -6.49 30.28
C LYS A 438 3.72 -7.01 29.34
N GLU A 439 2.63 -6.26 29.15
CA GLU A 439 1.56 -6.62 28.21
C GLU A 439 2.10 -6.77 26.78
N ILE A 440 2.99 -5.88 26.34
CA ILE A 440 3.60 -5.98 25.01
C ILE A 440 4.38 -7.29 24.88
N ALA A 441 5.21 -7.62 25.88
CA ALA A 441 6.02 -8.84 25.88
C ALA A 441 5.16 -10.12 25.92
N GLU A 442 4.02 -10.09 26.59
CA GLU A 442 3.10 -11.24 26.71
C GLU A 442 2.19 -11.40 25.48
N TYR A 443 1.65 -10.30 24.95
CA TYR A 443 0.66 -10.32 23.87
C TYR A 443 1.28 -10.51 22.48
N PHE A 444 2.32 -9.73 22.14
CA PHE A 444 2.78 -9.62 20.76
C PHE A 444 3.43 -10.88 20.19
N PRO A 445 4.30 -11.63 20.90
CA PRO A 445 4.91 -12.83 20.33
C PRO A 445 3.86 -13.87 19.87
N GLY A 446 2.84 -14.10 20.71
CA GLY A 446 1.72 -14.98 20.40
C GLY A 446 0.80 -14.41 19.32
N GLY A 447 0.44 -13.12 19.43
CA GLY A 447 -0.39 -12.40 18.46
C GLY A 447 0.20 -12.40 17.06
N MET A 448 1.47 -11.99 16.93
CA MET A 448 2.23 -11.98 15.67
C MET A 448 2.31 -13.36 15.04
N ARG A 449 2.62 -14.40 15.83
CA ARG A 449 2.68 -15.78 15.32
C ARG A 449 1.32 -16.24 14.79
N ARG A 450 0.24 -15.98 15.54
CA ARG A 450 -1.12 -16.38 15.14
C ARG A 450 -1.60 -15.62 13.91
N ILE A 451 -1.43 -14.31 13.85
CA ILE A 451 -1.89 -13.52 12.71
C ILE A 451 -1.08 -13.85 11.45
N LEU A 452 0.23 -14.06 11.58
CA LEU A 452 1.06 -14.53 10.47
C LEU A 452 0.59 -15.89 9.98
N SER A 453 0.32 -16.83 10.89
CA SER A 453 -0.25 -18.13 10.53
C SER A 453 -1.56 -17.98 9.76
N ARG A 454 -2.46 -17.09 10.21
CA ARG A 454 -3.75 -16.85 9.54
C ARG A 454 -3.57 -16.25 8.14
N MET A 455 -2.68 -15.28 7.97
CA MET A 455 -2.34 -14.70 6.66
C MET A 455 -1.75 -15.74 5.70
N LEU A 456 -0.88 -16.63 6.19
CA LEU A 456 -0.23 -17.65 5.37
C LEU A 456 -1.16 -18.80 4.97
N HIS A 457 -2.12 -19.15 5.83
CA HIS A 457 -3.09 -20.22 5.55
C HIS A 457 -4.41 -19.68 4.97
N TYR A 458 -4.58 -18.36 4.88
CA TYR A 458 -5.84 -17.71 4.47
C TYR A 458 -7.05 -18.22 5.26
N SER A 459 -6.85 -18.55 6.54
CA SER A 459 -7.85 -19.25 7.37
C SER A 459 -9.13 -18.45 7.63
N ASN A 460 -9.08 -17.15 7.40
CA ASN A 460 -10.18 -16.20 7.58
C ASN A 460 -10.67 -15.64 6.24
N ASN A 461 -10.17 -16.16 5.13
CA ASN A 461 -10.60 -15.71 3.80
C ASN A 461 -11.81 -16.51 3.37
N VAL A 462 -12.99 -15.89 3.47
CA VAL A 462 -14.26 -16.50 3.09
C VAL A 462 -14.83 -15.75 1.91
N THR A 463 -15.43 -16.48 0.98
CA THR A 463 -16.23 -15.92 -0.09
C THR A 463 -17.57 -16.63 -0.04
N GLU A 464 -18.67 -15.90 0.14
CA GLU A 464 -19.96 -16.54 0.40
C GLU A 464 -21.15 -15.79 -0.19
N ALA A 465 -22.31 -16.44 -0.20
CA ALA A 465 -23.61 -15.85 -0.51
C ALA A 465 -24.44 -15.75 0.78
N ALA A 466 -23.89 -15.08 1.80
CA ALA A 466 -24.61 -14.82 3.04
C ALA A 466 -25.76 -13.81 2.78
N PRO A 467 -26.94 -13.99 3.40
CA PRO A 467 -28.03 -13.03 3.32
C PRO A 467 -27.61 -11.64 3.81
N SER A 468 -28.17 -10.60 3.19
CA SER A 468 -28.06 -9.23 3.71
C SER A 468 -28.81 -9.10 5.05
N THR A 469 -28.34 -8.23 5.94
CA THR A 469 -28.86 -8.09 7.31
C THR A 469 -29.28 -6.65 7.62
N GLY A 470 -30.15 -6.49 8.61
CA GLY A 470 -30.60 -5.17 9.10
C GLY A 470 -31.88 -4.63 8.44
N PRO A 471 -32.24 -3.37 8.73
CA PRO A 471 -33.48 -2.77 8.24
C PRO A 471 -33.54 -2.68 6.71
N GLU A 472 -34.68 -3.05 6.14
CA GLU A 472 -34.89 -3.09 4.68
C GLU A 472 -34.65 -1.73 3.99
N GLU A 473 -35.01 -0.63 4.66
CA GLU A 473 -34.75 0.73 4.15
C GLU A 473 -33.25 0.98 3.93
N ASN A 474 -32.40 0.53 4.86
CA ASN A 474 -30.95 0.67 4.72
C ASN A 474 -30.44 -0.24 3.59
N ILE A 475 -30.93 -1.48 3.51
CA ILE A 475 -30.54 -2.43 2.45
C ILE A 475 -30.89 -1.86 1.07
N GLN A 476 -32.09 -1.29 0.89
CA GLN A 476 -32.52 -0.68 -0.36
C GLN A 476 -31.66 0.54 -0.74
N MET A 477 -31.43 1.46 0.20
CA MET A 477 -30.53 2.61 -0.02
C MET A 477 -29.14 2.14 -0.47
N MET A 478 -28.60 1.12 0.19
CA MET A 478 -27.29 0.57 -0.14
C MET A 478 -27.31 -0.06 -1.54
N ALA A 479 -28.32 -0.87 -1.86
CA ALA A 479 -28.50 -1.51 -3.16
C ALA A 479 -28.58 -0.49 -4.31
N ASP A 480 -29.34 0.60 -4.14
CA ASP A 480 -29.49 1.66 -5.13
C ASP A 480 -28.17 2.38 -5.43
N ILE A 481 -27.30 2.51 -4.42
CA ILE A 481 -25.97 3.09 -4.57
C ILE A 481 -25.02 2.11 -5.24
N VAL A 482 -24.95 0.86 -4.77
CA VAL A 482 -23.95 -0.10 -5.25
C VAL A 482 -24.26 -0.68 -6.61
N LYS A 483 -25.54 -0.87 -6.96
CA LYS A 483 -26.02 -1.42 -8.24
C LYS A 483 -25.40 -2.76 -8.61
N SER A 484 -24.88 -3.50 -7.63
CA SER A 484 -24.28 -4.82 -7.78
C SER A 484 -25.28 -5.91 -7.39
N PRO A 485 -25.14 -7.13 -7.93
CA PRO A 485 -25.86 -8.28 -7.40
C PRO A 485 -25.59 -8.42 -5.90
N TYR A 486 -26.62 -8.70 -5.12
CA TYR A 486 -26.51 -8.94 -3.68
C TYR A 486 -27.46 -10.06 -3.27
N VAL A 487 -27.20 -10.65 -2.11
CA VAL A 487 -28.07 -11.70 -1.57
C VAL A 487 -29.21 -11.07 -0.78
N PHE A 488 -30.44 -11.46 -1.08
CA PHE A 488 -31.62 -10.98 -0.36
C PHE A 488 -31.61 -11.39 1.10
N SER A 489 -32.33 -10.65 1.94
CA SER A 489 -32.40 -10.87 3.39
C SER A 489 -32.98 -12.25 3.74
N ASP A 490 -33.83 -12.81 2.88
CA ASP A 490 -34.38 -14.17 3.01
C ASP A 490 -33.47 -15.27 2.41
N GLY A 491 -32.37 -14.89 1.77
CA GLY A 491 -31.43 -15.80 1.11
C GLY A 491 -31.97 -16.49 -0.15
N SER A 492 -33.15 -16.11 -0.65
CA SER A 492 -33.84 -16.85 -1.72
C SER A 492 -33.08 -16.92 -3.04
N ASN A 493 -32.24 -15.92 -3.34
CA ASN A 493 -31.41 -15.86 -4.54
C ASN A 493 -29.97 -16.38 -4.36
N ALA A 494 -29.60 -16.88 -3.17
CA ALA A 494 -28.22 -17.30 -2.88
C ALA A 494 -27.67 -18.36 -3.86
N GLY A 495 -28.55 -19.26 -4.34
CA GLY A 495 -28.19 -20.32 -5.29
C GLY A 495 -27.67 -19.81 -6.64
N GLU A 496 -28.01 -18.59 -7.03
CA GLU A 496 -27.55 -17.98 -8.29
C GLU A 496 -26.04 -17.70 -8.32
N PHE A 497 -25.41 -17.68 -7.14
CA PHE A 497 -24.00 -17.31 -6.94
C PHE A 497 -23.08 -18.52 -6.67
N ALA A 498 -23.59 -19.74 -6.77
CA ALA A 498 -22.83 -20.96 -6.44
C ALA A 498 -21.54 -21.12 -7.24
N LEU A 499 -21.57 -20.84 -8.56
CA LEU A 499 -20.39 -20.99 -9.43
C LEU A 499 -19.24 -20.02 -9.08
N PRO A 500 -19.44 -18.68 -9.01
CA PRO A 500 -18.35 -17.76 -8.65
C PRO A 500 -17.81 -18.02 -7.24
N ILE A 501 -18.64 -18.44 -6.29
CA ILE A 501 -18.21 -18.83 -4.94
C ILE A 501 -17.30 -20.06 -4.99
N ALA A 502 -17.74 -21.14 -5.65
CA ALA A 502 -16.94 -22.36 -5.77
C ALA A 502 -15.59 -22.12 -6.48
N LEU A 503 -15.53 -21.16 -7.42
CA LEU A 503 -14.26 -20.74 -8.03
C LEU A 503 -13.36 -20.00 -7.04
N ALA A 504 -13.90 -19.07 -6.25
CA ALA A 504 -13.16 -18.32 -5.25
C ALA A 504 -12.63 -19.21 -4.11
N GLU A 505 -13.41 -20.19 -3.67
CA GLU A 505 -12.99 -21.19 -2.69
C GLU A 505 -11.81 -22.02 -3.19
N LYS A 506 -11.86 -22.49 -4.44
CA LYS A 506 -10.75 -23.23 -5.07
C LYS A 506 -9.47 -22.39 -5.14
N VAL A 507 -9.60 -21.11 -5.51
CA VAL A 507 -8.48 -20.16 -5.51
C VAL A 507 -7.89 -20.06 -4.10
N THR A 508 -8.73 -19.83 -3.10
CA THR A 508 -8.31 -19.72 -1.69
C THR A 508 -7.62 -21.01 -1.21
N ALA A 509 -8.14 -22.18 -1.57
CA ALA A 509 -7.54 -23.47 -1.21
C ALA A 509 -6.14 -23.66 -1.82
N VAL A 510 -5.94 -23.27 -3.09
CA VAL A 510 -4.61 -23.29 -3.71
C VAL A 510 -3.65 -22.39 -2.93
N TYR A 511 -4.07 -21.17 -2.62
CA TYR A 511 -3.30 -20.20 -1.87
C TYR A 511 -2.92 -20.68 -0.46
N ALA A 512 -3.87 -21.28 0.25
CA ALA A 512 -3.65 -21.88 1.56
C ALA A 512 -2.63 -23.02 1.52
N ALA A 513 -2.71 -23.88 0.49
CA ALA A 513 -1.79 -25.01 0.33
C ALA A 513 -0.34 -24.56 0.03
N VAL A 514 -0.17 -23.46 -0.71
CA VAL A 514 1.16 -22.98 -1.12
C VAL A 514 1.72 -21.87 -0.23
N GLY A 515 0.90 -21.23 0.61
CA GLY A 515 1.29 -20.02 1.33
C GLY A 515 2.54 -20.18 2.22
N VAL A 516 2.57 -21.24 3.05
CA VAL A 516 3.73 -21.55 3.90
C VAL A 516 4.99 -21.91 3.09
N PRO A 517 4.96 -22.91 2.17
CA PRO A 517 6.17 -23.27 1.42
C PRO A 517 6.69 -22.13 0.52
N LEU A 518 5.80 -21.34 -0.10
CA LEU A 518 6.22 -20.16 -0.89
C LEU A 518 6.92 -19.13 -0.01
N THR A 519 6.43 -18.90 1.22
CA THR A 519 7.04 -17.94 2.15
C THR A 519 8.42 -18.39 2.60
N GLY A 520 8.59 -19.67 2.93
CA GLY A 520 9.90 -20.23 3.29
C GLY A 520 10.91 -20.09 2.16
N ALA A 521 10.53 -20.45 0.93
CA ALA A 521 11.37 -20.30 -0.25
C ALA A 521 11.68 -18.82 -0.56
N ALA A 522 10.69 -17.94 -0.42
CA ALA A 522 10.87 -16.51 -0.65
C ALA A 522 11.86 -15.89 0.35
N PHE A 523 11.76 -16.26 1.62
CA PHE A 523 12.69 -15.81 2.67
C PHE A 523 14.13 -16.22 2.35
N ALA A 524 14.36 -17.48 1.99
CA ALA A 524 15.68 -17.95 1.56
C ALA A 524 16.20 -17.17 0.33
N GLY A 525 15.32 -16.89 -0.62
CA GLY A 525 15.66 -16.08 -1.80
C GLY A 525 16.06 -14.65 -1.47
N PHE A 526 15.33 -13.97 -0.57
CA PHE A 526 15.70 -12.63 -0.10
C PHE A 526 17.03 -12.63 0.63
N LEU A 527 17.30 -13.62 1.48
CA LEU A 527 18.57 -13.75 2.20
C LEU A 527 19.75 -13.89 1.22
N LEU A 528 19.67 -14.84 0.28
CA LEU A 528 20.74 -15.08 -0.69
C LEU A 528 20.94 -13.89 -1.64
N PHE A 529 19.85 -13.29 -2.11
CA PHE A 529 19.92 -12.14 -3.00
C PHE A 529 20.45 -10.89 -2.31
N GLY A 530 20.09 -10.70 -1.03
CA GLY A 530 20.62 -9.66 -0.16
C GLY A 530 22.12 -9.84 0.10
N LEU A 531 22.57 -11.05 0.39
CA LEU A 531 24.01 -11.34 0.53
C LEU A 531 24.77 -11.02 -0.77
N GLY A 532 24.24 -11.45 -1.92
CA GLY A 532 24.85 -11.13 -3.21
C GLY A 532 24.79 -9.64 -3.56
N MET A 533 23.79 -8.90 -3.08
CA MET A 533 23.76 -7.44 -3.15
C MET A 533 24.89 -6.82 -2.32
N LEU A 534 25.07 -7.24 -1.06
CA LEU A 534 26.14 -6.73 -0.20
C LEU A 534 27.53 -6.99 -0.81
N ILE A 535 27.77 -8.19 -1.33
CA ILE A 535 29.00 -8.51 -2.08
C ILE A 535 29.14 -7.61 -3.33
N GLY A 536 28.02 -7.37 -4.02
CA GLY A 536 27.96 -6.47 -5.18
C GLY A 536 28.36 -5.03 -4.84
N LEU A 537 27.94 -4.51 -3.68
CA LEU A 537 28.31 -3.17 -3.22
C LEU A 537 29.82 -3.01 -3.06
N PHE A 538 30.51 -3.99 -2.48
CA PHE A 538 31.99 -4.00 -2.40
C PHE A 538 32.66 -3.98 -3.78
N ARG A 539 31.96 -4.47 -4.81
CA ARG A 539 32.41 -4.48 -6.21
C ARG A 539 31.83 -3.33 -7.03
N LYS A 540 31.24 -2.31 -6.39
CA LYS A 540 30.56 -1.16 -7.03
C LYS A 540 29.46 -1.57 -8.03
N ASN A 541 28.81 -2.71 -7.80
CA ASN A 541 27.67 -3.16 -8.59
C ASN A 541 26.36 -2.88 -7.83
N PHE A 542 25.58 -1.96 -8.37
CA PHE A 542 24.33 -1.49 -7.75
C PHE A 542 23.06 -2.07 -8.39
N ASP A 543 23.17 -3.01 -9.34
CA ASP A 543 22.03 -3.56 -10.12
C ASP A 543 20.89 -4.08 -9.24
N ARG A 544 21.21 -4.61 -8.05
CA ARG A 544 20.24 -5.23 -7.12
C ARG A 544 19.61 -4.27 -6.13
N VAL A 545 20.23 -3.10 -5.93
CA VAL A 545 19.83 -2.14 -4.89
C VAL A 545 18.42 -1.60 -5.12
N PRO A 546 18.02 -1.18 -6.34
CA PRO A 546 16.69 -0.59 -6.56
C PRO A 546 15.53 -1.51 -6.17
N ILE A 547 15.58 -2.78 -6.58
CA ILE A 547 14.51 -3.75 -6.28
C ILE A 547 14.52 -4.15 -4.81
N MET A 548 15.70 -4.21 -4.17
CA MET A 548 15.80 -4.50 -2.74
C MET A 548 15.24 -3.35 -1.90
N LEU A 549 15.53 -2.09 -2.24
CA LEU A 549 15.01 -0.91 -1.55
C LEU A 549 13.48 -0.89 -1.55
N VAL A 550 12.86 -1.14 -2.71
CA VAL A 550 11.39 -1.20 -2.83
C VAL A 550 10.82 -2.37 -2.00
N SER A 551 11.46 -3.54 -2.05
CA SER A 551 11.00 -4.73 -1.33
C SER A 551 11.09 -4.56 0.19
N VAL A 552 12.23 -4.06 0.69
CA VAL A 552 12.46 -3.81 2.11
C VAL A 552 11.54 -2.68 2.60
N GLY A 553 11.42 -1.59 1.84
CA GLY A 553 10.56 -0.47 2.22
C GLY A 553 9.09 -0.84 2.32
N ALA A 554 8.57 -1.62 1.36
CA ALA A 554 7.19 -2.10 1.41
C ALA A 554 6.99 -3.11 2.56
N GLY A 555 7.93 -4.06 2.72
CA GLY A 555 7.90 -5.07 3.78
C GLY A 555 7.99 -4.48 5.19
N SER A 556 8.80 -3.44 5.40
CA SER A 556 8.92 -2.76 6.70
C SER A 556 7.65 -2.00 7.05
N CYS A 557 7.02 -1.31 6.08
CA CYS A 557 5.73 -0.64 6.31
C CYS A 557 4.63 -1.65 6.65
N ALA A 558 4.61 -2.79 5.95
CA ALA A 558 3.68 -3.88 6.24
C ALA A 558 3.86 -4.45 7.66
N LEU A 559 5.10 -4.60 8.14
CA LEU A 559 5.38 -5.04 9.50
C LEU A 559 4.90 -4.03 10.55
N VAL A 560 5.19 -2.74 10.36
CA VAL A 560 4.73 -1.67 11.26
C VAL A 560 3.20 -1.60 11.29
N TYR A 561 2.55 -1.69 10.13
CA TYR A 561 1.09 -1.70 10.07
C TYR A 561 0.50 -2.95 10.75
N THR A 562 1.13 -4.13 10.58
CA THR A 562 0.74 -5.35 11.30
C THR A 562 0.78 -5.17 12.81
N PHE A 563 1.86 -4.56 13.31
CA PHE A 563 1.99 -4.25 14.72
C PHE A 563 0.89 -3.30 15.20
N GLY A 564 0.63 -2.21 14.47
CA GLY A 564 -0.42 -1.25 14.81
C GLY A 564 -1.83 -1.84 14.80
N ILE A 565 -2.15 -2.70 13.82
CA ILE A 565 -3.44 -3.39 13.78
C ILE A 565 -3.58 -4.39 14.92
N LEU A 566 -2.55 -5.16 15.25
CA LEU A 566 -2.60 -6.04 16.42
C LEU A 566 -2.77 -5.25 17.72
N TRP A 567 -2.12 -4.09 17.84
CA TRP A 567 -2.30 -3.21 18.98
C TRP A 567 -3.76 -2.76 19.09
N PHE A 568 -4.34 -2.24 17.99
CA PHE A 568 -5.72 -1.79 17.95
C PHE A 568 -6.71 -2.93 18.20
N CYS A 569 -6.49 -4.12 17.62
CA CYS A 569 -7.38 -5.26 17.75
C CYS A 569 -7.12 -6.09 19.01
N ALA A 570 -6.28 -5.66 19.96
CA ALA A 570 -5.99 -6.43 21.17
C ALA A 570 -7.21 -6.71 22.05
N TRP A 571 -8.25 -5.90 21.92
CA TRP A 571 -9.54 -6.09 22.58
C TRP A 571 -10.52 -6.97 21.81
N ASN A 572 -10.25 -7.23 20.53
CA ASN A 572 -11.17 -7.92 19.63
C ASN A 572 -10.54 -9.23 19.13
N SER A 573 -11.25 -9.92 18.24
CA SER A 573 -10.77 -11.15 17.63
C SER A 573 -9.62 -10.90 16.66
N LEU A 574 -8.81 -11.93 16.45
CA LEU A 574 -7.85 -11.96 15.36
C LEU A 574 -8.52 -12.00 13.97
N ASP A 575 -9.84 -12.19 13.90
CA ASP A 575 -10.59 -12.14 12.64
C ASP A 575 -10.66 -10.69 12.15
N LEU A 576 -11.02 -9.75 13.03
CA LEU A 576 -11.01 -8.32 12.73
C LEU A 576 -9.61 -7.83 12.33
N ALA A 577 -8.56 -8.31 13.01
CA ALA A 577 -7.19 -8.00 12.66
C ALA A 577 -6.85 -8.48 11.24
N TYR A 578 -7.31 -9.68 10.84
CA TYR A 578 -7.07 -10.22 9.51
C TYR A 578 -7.73 -9.36 8.43
N GLU A 579 -8.97 -8.91 8.65
CA GLU A 579 -9.66 -8.01 7.72
C GLU A 579 -8.89 -6.71 7.50
N TYR A 580 -8.40 -6.09 8.57
CA TYR A 580 -7.68 -4.81 8.50
C TYR A 580 -6.29 -4.95 7.85
N LEU A 581 -5.74 -6.16 7.84
CA LEU A 581 -4.46 -6.51 7.22
C LEU A 581 -4.56 -6.87 5.74
N GLY A 582 -5.70 -6.66 5.09
CA GLY A 582 -5.83 -6.91 3.66
C GLY A 582 -4.71 -6.31 2.80
N PRO A 583 -4.27 -5.05 3.02
CA PRO A 583 -3.16 -4.46 2.28
C PRO A 583 -1.81 -5.18 2.54
N VAL A 584 -1.60 -5.73 3.74
CA VAL A 584 -0.39 -6.49 4.11
C VAL A 584 -0.34 -7.83 3.38
N ILE A 585 -1.47 -8.53 3.29
CA ILE A 585 -1.57 -9.81 2.57
C ILE A 585 -1.15 -9.62 1.10
N LEU A 586 -1.54 -8.49 0.49
CA LEU A 586 -1.12 -8.17 -0.87
C LEU A 586 0.39 -7.93 -0.99
N ILE A 587 0.98 -7.15 -0.08
CA ILE A 587 2.43 -6.92 -0.03
C ILE A 587 3.17 -8.25 0.20
N MET A 588 2.66 -9.11 1.08
CA MET A 588 3.20 -10.45 1.32
C MET A 588 3.22 -11.29 0.04
N ASN A 589 2.14 -11.28 -0.76
CA ASN A 589 2.10 -12.01 -2.04
C ASN A 589 3.13 -11.50 -3.05
N VAL A 590 3.33 -10.19 -3.13
CA VAL A 590 4.39 -9.59 -3.96
C VAL A 590 5.76 -10.11 -3.52
N LEU A 591 6.05 -10.03 -2.21
CA LEU A 591 7.33 -10.46 -1.65
C LEU A 591 7.56 -11.96 -1.86
N GLN A 592 6.52 -12.80 -1.72
CA GLN A 592 6.63 -14.23 -2.00
C GLN A 592 7.13 -14.51 -3.43
N ILE A 593 6.51 -13.91 -4.44
CA ILE A 593 6.91 -14.13 -5.84
C ILE A 593 8.30 -13.55 -6.13
N LEU A 594 8.63 -12.38 -5.58
CA LEU A 594 9.96 -11.78 -5.73
C LEU A 594 11.04 -12.67 -5.11
N GLY A 595 10.85 -13.09 -3.86
CA GLY A 595 11.80 -13.93 -3.14
C GLY A 595 12.04 -15.27 -3.85
N ILE A 596 10.99 -15.91 -4.38
CA ILE A 596 11.16 -17.13 -5.18
C ILE A 596 11.95 -16.84 -6.45
N SER A 597 11.66 -15.73 -7.13
CA SER A 597 12.41 -15.34 -8.33
C SER A 597 13.89 -15.09 -8.04
N PHE A 598 14.19 -14.56 -6.86
CA PHE A 598 15.54 -14.33 -6.36
C PHE A 598 16.24 -15.65 -6.06
N LEU A 599 15.57 -16.58 -5.38
CA LEU A 599 16.09 -17.91 -5.11
C LEU A 599 16.45 -18.65 -6.41
N VAL A 600 15.55 -18.65 -7.39
CA VAL A 600 15.79 -19.28 -8.71
C VAL A 600 16.95 -18.59 -9.45
N CYS A 601 17.10 -17.27 -9.31
CA CYS A 601 18.23 -16.54 -9.86
C CYS A 601 19.55 -17.01 -9.24
N GLU A 602 19.62 -17.10 -7.91
CA GLU A 602 20.84 -17.48 -7.20
C GLU A 602 21.23 -18.93 -7.42
N ILE A 603 20.27 -19.86 -7.37
CA ILE A 603 20.53 -21.28 -7.65
C ILE A 603 21.14 -21.45 -9.05
N ARG A 604 20.60 -20.74 -10.05
CA ARG A 604 21.14 -20.77 -11.42
C ARG A 604 22.54 -20.15 -11.52
N ASN A 605 22.83 -19.10 -10.78
CA ASN A 605 24.17 -18.50 -10.75
C ASN A 605 25.18 -19.48 -10.13
N LEU A 606 24.82 -20.14 -9.03
CA LEU A 606 25.64 -21.15 -8.36
C LEU A 606 25.90 -22.36 -9.28
N MET A 607 24.87 -22.87 -9.96
CA MET A 607 25.02 -23.97 -10.91
C MET A 607 25.95 -23.60 -12.08
N ARG A 608 25.83 -22.38 -12.63
CA ARG A 608 26.74 -21.90 -13.69
C ARG A 608 28.19 -21.81 -13.20
N PHE A 609 28.40 -21.35 -11.96
CA PHE A 609 29.73 -21.28 -11.36
C PHE A 609 30.33 -22.68 -11.15
N ALA A 610 29.54 -23.64 -10.65
CA ALA A 610 29.96 -25.02 -10.47
C ALA A 610 30.36 -25.67 -11.80
N VAL A 611 29.53 -25.53 -12.85
CA VAL A 611 29.84 -26.04 -14.19
C VAL A 611 31.09 -25.40 -14.77
N LYS A 612 31.29 -24.09 -14.56
CA LYS A 612 32.51 -23.40 -15.02
C LYS A 612 33.76 -23.94 -14.32
N LYS A 613 33.71 -24.15 -12.99
CA LYS A 613 34.81 -24.74 -12.23
C LYS A 613 35.15 -26.16 -12.66
N VAL A 614 34.15 -26.99 -12.95
CA VAL A 614 34.37 -28.36 -13.47
C VAL A 614 35.10 -28.31 -14.81
N LYS A 615 34.63 -27.47 -15.75
CA LYS A 615 35.30 -27.29 -17.04
C LYS A 615 36.73 -26.75 -16.92
N GLU A 616 36.99 -25.84 -15.99
CA GLU A 616 38.34 -25.33 -15.73
C GLU A 616 39.25 -26.37 -15.06
N GLY A 617 38.68 -27.25 -14.21
CA GLY A 617 39.37 -28.39 -13.61
C GLY A 617 39.76 -29.46 -14.63
N ASP A 618 38.81 -29.85 -15.49
CA ASP A 618 39.04 -30.83 -16.56
C ASP A 618 40.14 -30.36 -17.54
N VAL A 619 40.16 -29.06 -17.88
CA VAL A 619 41.22 -28.47 -18.73
C VAL A 619 42.58 -28.48 -18.04
N HIS A 620 42.61 -28.35 -16.71
CA HIS A 620 43.86 -28.36 -15.96
C HIS A 620 44.44 -29.77 -15.81
N ASP A 621 43.58 -30.78 -15.67
CA ASP A 621 43.98 -32.19 -15.65
C ASP A 621 44.35 -32.71 -17.05
N GLU A 622 43.71 -32.24 -18.12
CA GLU A 622 44.11 -32.56 -19.50
C GLU A 622 45.47 -31.95 -19.87
N LYS A 623 45.79 -30.75 -19.34
CA LYS A 623 47.14 -30.16 -19.47
C LYS A 623 48.18 -30.92 -18.66
N LYS A 624 47.85 -31.42 -17.47
CA LYS A 624 48.75 -32.26 -16.67
C LYS A 624 49.00 -33.62 -17.32
N SER A 625 47.98 -34.26 -17.90
CA SER A 625 48.16 -35.56 -18.59
C SER A 625 49.01 -35.44 -19.86
N LYS A 626 48.88 -34.34 -20.61
CA LYS A 626 49.77 -34.05 -21.77
C LYS A 626 51.21 -33.70 -21.37
N LEU A 627 51.42 -33.13 -20.18
CA LEU A 627 52.76 -32.90 -19.62
C LEU A 627 53.41 -34.18 -19.08
N PHE A 628 52.62 -35.18 -18.67
CA PHE A 628 53.12 -36.48 -18.19
C PHE A 628 53.30 -37.54 -19.31
N ASN A 629 52.59 -37.43 -20.43
CA ASN A 629 52.70 -38.36 -21.57
C ASN A 629 53.64 -37.89 -22.70
N GLY A 630 54.37 -36.79 -22.52
CA GLY A 630 55.28 -36.22 -23.53
C GLY A 630 56.74 -36.68 -23.43
N GLY A 631 57.03 -37.83 -22.81
CA GLY A 631 58.41 -38.29 -22.57
C GLY A 631 58.59 -39.77 -22.85
N SER A 632 58.60 -40.16 -24.13
CA SER A 632 59.25 -41.40 -24.61
C SER A 632 59.41 -41.33 -26.13
N ASP A 633 60.36 -40.52 -26.60
CA ASP A 633 60.93 -40.67 -27.94
C ASP A 633 62.24 -41.45 -27.78
N ASP A 634 62.20 -42.67 -28.30
CA ASP A 634 63.30 -43.64 -28.42
C ASP A 634 64.05 -43.33 -29.73
N PRO A 635 65.38 -43.12 -29.74
CA PRO A 635 66.13 -43.00 -30.98
C PRO A 635 67.09 -44.19 -31.11
N ASP A 636 66.70 -45.21 -31.88
CA ASP A 636 67.66 -46.16 -32.44
C ASP A 636 67.48 -46.27 -33.96
N THR A 637 68.29 -45.48 -34.67
CA THR A 637 68.70 -45.73 -36.06
C THR A 637 70.23 -45.59 -36.13
N GLU A 638 70.87 -46.73 -36.35
CA GLU A 638 72.17 -47.01 -37.01
C GLU A 638 73.32 -45.96 -36.94
N SER A 639 74.38 -46.29 -36.20
CA SER A 639 75.74 -46.60 -36.73
C SER A 639 76.71 -46.96 -35.61
#